data_AF-A0A366X8Q8-F1
#
_entry.id   AF-A0A366X8Q8-F1
#
_cell.length_a   1.000
_cell.length_b   1.000
_cell.length_c   1.000
_cell.angle_alpha   90.00
_cell.angle_beta   90.00
_cell.angle_gamma   90.00
#
_symmetry.space_group_name_H-M   'P 1'
#
loop_
_entity.id
_entity.type
_entity.pdbx_description
1 polymer ?
#
loop_
_entity_poly.entity_id
_entity_poly.type
_entity_poly.pdbx_seq_one_letter_code
_entity_poly.pdbx_strand_id
1 'polypeptide(L)'
;MSWLSTLTGVFFIGHSLFGPTNPDMFASALGDRGITVGMQIINGSPLGYNWDNGATAQGMNAREALATGGYNAVILTEAIPLANHIEYSDTTGVATQYYDLAVQSNPDARVFLQETWHDLRSGSGLSTEFDAAADIPWRDRLDQDLALWQSVVDGVNANRSKPGEPMRLLPAGQAIARLTDEIANGTVPGFTRIDQFFFDDIHPNDFGFYFLTMVQFAAVTGEPPKGIKRRLRDPWGQPFKALNPLQAQRLQDIAWEAVSGYYAAHPVQVARAVEETPAPPPEDVAEPDQEQQQAPQESASPQTLAESFAPPLDPDAKVPMAIGLAAVSDWSVQQPFLDVFKTARPWIGHRAGEWGGANHDDLAAADYLDAHGWPVAIPPELGSIGTLILTDISPKAVSLAGRYRLRYEGKGVIEVSGRGTNVKYGKNAVEFDYEPGLGGVDLRIQRTHLGGDYVRNISVVKLDHVAAYDAGAIFNPLWLDRMQGFSAFRFMDWMETNDSTQSAWKDRPKPDDYTYGRHGVPMEIMVELLNRTGADGWFNMPHLADDAYIREFATYVRDTLWIEQKAYVELSNEVWNWQFQQAAWAEEQAQVRWKQDNLWVSYYAVRAMEMAEIWSEVYGDQADDRLVKVISTQTGWLGLEDQILRAPHWQDESAENKAPATYFDAYAVTGYFSALLGAEARQPMVKRWLNDSLVAAQQQADAKGLSGSAHEEYVAKHRFDLATIQAWAELRDGATSGENVDTLAHNLTERLPYHAQIAEQYNLDLIMYEGGSHVVGVGPPVDDDELTAFLTHLNYTPEMGELYKELIQGWHAIGGKLFNAYADVYPANKWGSWGHLRFLSDQNPRWDVVDSFK
;
A
#
# COMPACT_ATOMS: atom_id res chain seq x y z
N MET A 1 -41.96 -10.04 16.10
CA MET A 1 -41.13 -9.83 14.89
C MET A 1 -39.69 -9.92 15.33
N SER A 2 -38.83 -10.65 14.60
CA SER A 2 -37.40 -10.71 14.95
C SER A 2 -36.80 -9.31 14.78
N TRP A 3 -35.91 -8.89 15.68
CA TRP A 3 -35.20 -7.61 15.54
C TRP A 3 -34.44 -7.53 14.20
N LEU A 4 -34.01 -8.68 13.65
CA LEU A 4 -33.43 -8.73 12.31
C LEU A 4 -34.36 -8.18 11.22
N SER A 5 -35.68 -8.33 11.36
CA SER A 5 -36.66 -7.80 10.39
C SER A 5 -36.90 -6.29 10.50
N THR A 6 -36.38 -5.65 11.55
CA THR A 6 -36.46 -4.21 11.76
C THR A 6 -35.10 -3.52 11.61
N LEU A 7 -34.01 -4.28 11.41
CA LEU A 7 -32.66 -3.75 11.19
C LEU A 7 -32.61 -3.05 9.82
N THR A 8 -32.29 -1.76 9.80
CA THR A 8 -32.19 -0.96 8.56
C THR A 8 -30.75 -0.66 8.20
N GLY A 9 -29.88 -0.51 9.20
CA GLY A 9 -28.45 -0.35 8.98
C GLY A 9 -27.62 -0.58 10.23
N VAL A 10 -26.37 -1.01 10.01
CA VAL A 10 -25.35 -1.21 11.05
C VAL A 10 -24.17 -0.27 10.79
N PHE A 11 -23.74 0.47 11.80
CA PHE A 11 -22.63 1.42 11.67
C PHE A 11 -21.50 1.10 12.66
N PHE A 12 -20.29 0.88 12.15
CA PHE A 12 -19.09 0.60 12.94
C PHE A 12 -18.29 1.89 13.19
N ILE A 13 -17.85 2.14 14.42
CA ILE A 13 -17.05 3.33 14.78
C ILE A 13 -15.88 2.88 15.64
N GLY A 14 -14.66 3.12 15.18
CA GLY A 14 -13.47 2.73 15.92
C GLY A 14 -12.18 2.87 15.13
N HIS A 15 -11.32 1.85 15.24
CA HIS A 15 -9.95 1.88 14.73
C HIS A 15 -9.58 0.54 14.07
N SER A 16 -8.29 0.26 13.93
CA SER A 16 -7.73 -0.87 13.17
C SER A 16 -8.21 -2.26 13.62
N LEU A 17 -8.72 -2.43 14.85
CA LEU A 17 -9.29 -3.70 15.32
C LEU A 17 -10.68 -4.01 14.73
N PHE A 18 -11.34 -3.03 14.13
CA PHE A 18 -12.39 -3.27 13.13
C PHE A 18 -11.78 -3.35 11.73
N GLY A 19 -10.97 -2.36 11.35
CA GLY A 19 -10.50 -2.20 9.98
C GLY A 19 -11.66 -2.12 8.95
N PRO A 20 -11.37 -1.96 7.65
CA PRO A 20 -12.40 -2.04 6.62
C PRO A 20 -12.95 -3.47 6.43
N THR A 21 -12.15 -4.49 6.75
CA THR A 21 -12.48 -5.91 6.56
C THR A 21 -13.67 -6.36 7.39
N ASN A 22 -13.79 -5.93 8.65
CA ASN A 22 -14.86 -6.42 9.52
C ASN A 22 -16.25 -5.92 9.08
N PRO A 23 -16.48 -4.62 8.81
CA PRO A 23 -17.75 -4.14 8.25
C PRO A 23 -18.12 -4.82 6.93
N ASP A 24 -17.14 -5.06 6.05
CA ASP A 24 -17.35 -5.73 4.76
C ASP A 24 -17.77 -7.19 4.91
N MET A 25 -17.09 -7.94 5.78
CA MET A 25 -17.50 -9.31 6.13
C MET A 25 -18.89 -9.33 6.75
N PHE A 26 -19.22 -8.37 7.61
CA PHE A 26 -20.53 -8.24 8.21
C PHE A 26 -21.62 -7.97 7.17
N ALA A 27 -21.38 -7.06 6.22
CA ALA A 27 -22.28 -6.81 5.09
C ALA A 27 -22.51 -8.09 4.27
N SER A 28 -21.43 -8.82 3.97
CA SER A 28 -21.49 -10.10 3.26
C SER A 28 -22.29 -11.17 4.00
N ALA A 29 -22.16 -11.22 5.33
CA ALA A 29 -22.88 -12.15 6.20
C ALA A 29 -24.39 -11.83 6.28
N LEU A 30 -24.76 -10.55 6.16
CA LEU A 30 -26.15 -10.12 6.07
C LEU A 30 -26.81 -10.53 4.75
N GLY A 31 -26.06 -10.62 3.65
CA GLY A 31 -26.57 -10.99 2.32
C GLY A 31 -27.56 -9.96 1.76
N ASP A 32 -28.47 -10.39 0.88
CA ASP A 32 -29.38 -9.50 0.12
C ASP A 32 -30.56 -8.94 0.95
N ARG A 33 -30.39 -8.79 2.27
CA ARG A 33 -31.45 -8.33 3.19
C ARG A 33 -31.77 -6.83 3.08
N GLY A 34 -31.05 -6.09 2.23
CA GLY A 34 -31.25 -4.65 2.05
C GLY A 34 -30.85 -3.81 3.27
N ILE A 35 -29.94 -4.33 4.09
CA ILE A 35 -29.43 -3.68 5.30
C ILE A 35 -28.12 -2.97 4.95
N THR A 36 -28.05 -1.66 5.20
CA THR A 36 -26.84 -0.88 4.92
C THR A 36 -25.81 -1.12 6.01
N VAL A 37 -24.55 -1.36 5.64
CA VAL A 37 -23.43 -1.39 6.59
C VAL A 37 -22.52 -0.20 6.30
N GLY A 38 -22.28 0.60 7.32
CA GLY A 38 -21.40 1.76 7.28
C GLY A 38 -20.28 1.62 8.29
N MET A 39 -19.23 2.41 8.10
CA MET A 39 -18.11 2.46 9.04
C MET A 39 -17.51 3.86 9.13
N GLN A 40 -16.88 4.14 10.27
CA GLN A 40 -15.93 5.23 10.50
C GLN A 40 -14.72 4.64 11.22
N ILE A 41 -13.58 4.52 10.52
CA ILE A 41 -12.35 3.92 11.07
C ILE A 41 -11.21 4.93 11.02
N ILE A 42 -10.59 5.21 12.16
CA ILE A 42 -9.31 5.93 12.26
C ILE A 42 -8.35 5.05 13.05
N ASN A 43 -7.30 4.56 12.38
CA ASN A 43 -6.36 3.60 12.95
C ASN A 43 -5.64 4.16 14.19
N GLY A 44 -5.47 3.30 15.21
CA GLY A 44 -4.81 3.65 16.47
C GLY A 44 -5.49 4.72 17.34
N SER A 45 -6.65 5.25 16.94
CA SER A 45 -7.24 6.41 17.59
C SER A 45 -8.32 6.06 18.62
N PRO A 46 -8.42 6.84 19.73
CA PRO A 46 -9.50 6.69 20.69
C PRO A 46 -10.83 7.24 20.18
N LEU A 47 -11.94 6.94 20.87
CA LEU A 47 -13.28 7.40 20.51
C LEU A 47 -13.39 8.93 20.46
N GLY A 48 -12.73 9.64 21.38
CA GLY A 48 -12.67 11.11 21.38
C GLY A 48 -12.08 11.67 20.09
N TYR A 49 -10.95 11.10 19.64
CA TYR A 49 -10.34 11.49 18.38
C TYR A 49 -11.25 11.14 17.19
N ASN A 50 -11.92 9.98 17.22
CA ASN A 50 -12.93 9.59 16.24
C ASN A 50 -14.10 10.60 16.16
N TRP A 51 -14.54 11.13 17.29
CA TRP A 51 -15.64 12.10 17.35
C TRP A 51 -15.26 13.45 16.73
N ASP A 52 -14.06 13.93 17.04
CA ASP A 52 -13.57 15.23 16.57
C ASP A 52 -13.12 15.20 15.11
N ASN A 53 -12.59 14.06 14.65
CA ASN A 53 -11.94 13.93 13.34
C ASN A 53 -12.69 12.99 12.39
N GLY A 54 -13.99 12.76 12.60
CA GLY A 54 -14.78 11.84 11.77
C GLY A 54 -14.75 12.16 10.26
N ALA A 55 -14.46 13.40 9.87
CA ALA A 55 -14.32 13.81 8.46
C ALA A 55 -13.07 13.25 7.76
N THR A 56 -12.04 12.83 8.52
CA THR A 56 -10.79 12.26 7.98
C THR A 56 -10.72 10.74 8.15
N ALA A 57 -11.81 10.12 8.62
CA ALA A 57 -11.89 8.70 8.84
C ALA A 57 -12.08 7.91 7.54
N GLN A 58 -11.58 6.68 7.52
CA GLN A 58 -11.95 5.73 6.49
C GLN A 58 -13.44 5.38 6.63
N GLY A 59 -14.18 5.52 5.53
CA GLY A 59 -15.64 5.33 5.51
C GLY A 59 -16.39 6.66 5.53
N MET A 60 -17.40 6.78 6.39
CA MET A 60 -18.24 7.96 6.53
C MET A 60 -17.95 8.68 7.83
N ASN A 61 -18.15 10.00 7.87
CA ASN A 61 -18.25 10.72 9.13
C ASN A 61 -19.46 10.23 9.91
N ALA A 62 -19.23 9.55 11.02
CA ALA A 62 -20.25 8.94 11.86
C ALA A 62 -21.23 9.98 12.41
N ARG A 63 -20.78 11.22 12.67
CA ARG A 63 -21.68 12.27 13.14
C ARG A 63 -22.72 12.63 12.08
N GLU A 64 -22.31 12.67 10.81
CA GLU A 64 -23.19 12.93 9.67
C GLU A 64 -24.04 11.69 9.34
N ALA A 65 -23.44 10.51 9.34
CA ALA A 65 -24.11 9.26 9.02
C ALA A 65 -25.19 8.89 10.04
N LEU A 66 -24.90 8.99 11.34
CA LEU A 66 -25.87 8.75 12.40
C LEU A 66 -26.96 9.82 12.41
N ALA A 67 -26.64 11.08 12.10
CA ALA A 67 -27.62 12.16 12.02
C ALA A 67 -28.74 11.87 11.00
N THR A 68 -28.48 11.06 9.97
CA THR A 68 -29.49 10.65 8.97
C THR A 68 -30.61 9.75 9.54
N GLY A 69 -30.36 9.08 10.66
CA GLY A 69 -31.27 8.08 11.24
C GLY A 69 -31.32 6.74 10.48
N GLY A 70 -30.50 6.55 9.44
CA GLY A 70 -30.49 5.34 8.61
C GLY A 70 -29.93 4.08 9.29
N TYR A 71 -29.17 4.25 10.39
CA TYR A 71 -28.51 3.17 11.11
C TYR A 71 -29.16 2.98 12.48
N ASN A 72 -29.74 1.79 12.71
CA ASN A 72 -30.40 1.45 13.98
C ASN A 72 -29.68 0.33 14.77
N ALA A 73 -28.50 -0.10 14.30
CA ALA A 73 -27.49 -0.70 15.15
C ALA A 73 -26.17 0.09 15.00
N VAL A 74 -25.54 0.44 16.11
CA VAL A 74 -24.27 1.16 16.13
C VAL A 74 -23.30 0.40 17.02
N ILE A 75 -22.11 0.08 16.49
CA ILE A 75 -21.08 -0.66 17.22
C ILE A 75 -19.88 0.27 17.37
N LEU A 76 -19.60 0.67 18.60
CA LEU A 76 -18.46 1.49 18.99
C LEU A 76 -17.35 0.59 19.52
N THR A 77 -16.09 0.96 19.37
CA THR A 77 -15.01 0.40 20.19
C THR A 77 -13.97 1.47 20.53
N GLU A 78 -13.34 1.32 21.69
CA GLU A 78 -12.32 2.23 22.22
C GLU A 78 -10.92 1.66 21.99
N ALA A 79 -9.94 2.56 21.85
CA ALA A 79 -8.53 2.21 21.76
C ALA A 79 -8.04 1.49 23.03
N ILE A 80 -6.92 0.79 22.87
CA ILE A 80 -6.27 0.02 23.93
C ILE A 80 -4.85 0.55 24.19
N PRO A 81 -4.34 0.50 25.43
CA PRO A 81 -4.97 -0.13 26.60
C PRO A 81 -6.16 0.65 27.18
N LEU A 82 -7.29 -0.04 27.43
CA LEU A 82 -8.55 0.63 27.80
C LEU A 82 -8.43 1.48 29.08
N ALA A 83 -7.70 1.00 30.09
CA ALA A 83 -7.53 1.74 31.34
C ALA A 83 -6.97 3.15 31.11
N ASN A 84 -6.02 3.29 30.19
CA ASN A 84 -5.44 4.59 29.83
C ASN A 84 -6.46 5.48 29.12
N HIS A 85 -7.26 4.93 28.21
CA HIS A 85 -8.24 5.73 27.47
C HIS A 85 -9.43 6.14 28.36
N ILE A 86 -9.83 5.31 29.32
CA ILE A 86 -10.79 5.72 30.36
C ILE A 86 -10.24 6.91 31.16
N GLU A 87 -8.94 6.90 31.50
CA GLU A 87 -8.33 7.97 32.29
C GLU A 87 -8.12 9.27 31.48
N TYR A 88 -7.67 9.15 30.22
CA TYR A 88 -7.12 10.28 29.47
C TYR A 88 -7.91 10.69 28.22
N SER A 89 -8.90 9.92 27.77
CA SER A 89 -9.58 10.13 26.47
C SER A 89 -11.08 10.41 26.56
N ASP A 90 -11.63 10.63 27.77
CA ASP A 90 -13.07 10.85 28.02
C ASP A 90 -13.96 9.80 27.32
N THR A 91 -13.53 8.53 27.36
CA THR A 91 -14.21 7.42 26.69
C THR A 91 -15.71 7.39 26.97
N THR A 92 -16.11 7.50 28.23
CA THR A 92 -17.53 7.47 28.63
C THR A 92 -18.30 8.69 28.13
N GLY A 93 -17.71 9.89 28.18
CA GLY A 93 -18.35 11.10 27.69
C GLY A 93 -18.59 11.02 26.18
N VAL A 94 -17.59 10.62 25.41
CA VAL A 94 -17.69 10.55 23.94
C VAL A 94 -18.58 9.39 23.50
N ALA A 95 -18.51 8.23 24.16
CA ALA A 95 -19.45 7.13 23.90
C ALA A 95 -20.91 7.55 24.20
N THR A 96 -21.13 8.41 25.20
CA THR A 96 -22.44 9.00 25.48
C THR A 96 -22.90 9.93 24.36
N GLN A 97 -21.99 10.72 23.78
CA GLN A 97 -22.30 11.59 22.64
C GLN A 97 -22.72 10.79 21.40
N TYR A 98 -22.01 9.71 21.06
CA TYR A 98 -22.40 8.81 19.98
C TYR A 98 -23.74 8.11 20.26
N TYR A 99 -23.97 7.67 21.50
CA TYR A 99 -25.25 7.09 21.91
C TYR A 99 -26.40 8.07 21.71
N ASP A 100 -26.28 9.27 22.27
CA ASP A 100 -27.32 10.29 22.23
C ASP A 100 -27.61 10.73 20.80
N LEU A 101 -26.58 10.85 19.94
CA LEU A 101 -26.75 11.17 18.53
C LEU A 101 -27.53 10.07 17.79
N ALA A 102 -27.15 8.81 17.97
CA ALA A 102 -27.80 7.68 17.32
C ALA A 102 -29.28 7.59 17.73
N VAL A 103 -29.58 7.67 19.03
CA VAL A 103 -30.94 7.57 19.56
C VAL A 103 -31.78 8.81 19.23
N GLN A 104 -31.17 10.00 19.19
CA GLN A 104 -31.86 11.22 18.80
C GLN A 104 -32.36 11.15 17.34
N SER A 105 -31.52 10.65 16.43
CA SER A 105 -31.88 10.54 15.02
C SER A 105 -32.70 9.30 14.71
N ASN A 106 -32.58 8.24 15.51
CA ASN A 106 -33.39 7.04 15.40
C ASN A 106 -33.72 6.47 16.80
N PRO A 107 -34.94 6.68 17.33
CA PRO A 107 -35.33 6.21 18.66
C PRO A 107 -35.29 4.69 18.85
N ASP A 108 -35.29 3.92 17.75
CA ASP A 108 -35.16 2.46 17.78
C ASP A 108 -33.70 2.00 17.74
N ALA A 109 -32.72 2.91 17.68
CA ALA A 109 -31.30 2.58 17.61
C ALA A 109 -30.83 1.78 18.83
N ARG A 110 -30.08 0.72 18.57
CA ARG A 110 -29.36 -0.07 19.58
C ARG A 110 -27.87 0.17 19.45
N VAL A 111 -27.26 0.68 20.52
CA VAL A 111 -25.85 1.03 20.54
C VAL A 111 -25.09 0.00 21.37
N PHE A 112 -23.97 -0.46 20.83
CA PHE A 112 -23.12 -1.47 21.42
C PHE A 112 -21.73 -0.90 21.62
N LEU A 113 -21.10 -1.19 22.75
CA LEU A 113 -19.65 -1.04 22.92
C LEU A 113 -19.03 -2.42 22.76
N GLN A 114 -18.21 -2.61 21.73
CA GLN A 114 -17.47 -3.85 21.53
C GLN A 114 -16.21 -3.86 22.39
N GLU A 115 -16.15 -4.87 23.25
CA GLU A 115 -14.95 -5.29 23.97
C GLU A 115 -13.87 -5.77 22.99
N THR A 116 -12.66 -5.25 23.11
CA THR A 116 -11.48 -5.71 22.36
C THR A 116 -10.50 -6.43 23.28
N TRP A 117 -9.30 -6.73 22.77
CA TRP A 117 -8.27 -7.52 23.41
C TRP A 117 -6.93 -6.81 23.28
N HIS A 118 -6.00 -7.17 24.15
CA HIS A 118 -4.65 -6.60 24.17
C HIS A 118 -3.69 -7.35 23.24
N ASP A 119 -2.45 -6.87 23.16
CA ASP A 119 -1.35 -7.52 22.46
C ASP A 119 -1.15 -8.97 22.96
N LEU A 120 -1.08 -9.95 22.04
CA LEU A 120 -0.95 -11.38 22.32
C LEU A 120 0.31 -11.72 23.13
N ARG A 121 1.31 -10.84 23.14
CA ARG A 121 2.55 -10.99 23.91
C ARG A 121 2.39 -10.59 25.38
N SER A 122 1.23 -10.12 25.80
CA SER A 122 0.96 -9.82 27.21
C SER A 122 1.22 -11.07 28.08
N GLY A 123 2.07 -10.92 29.09
CA GLY A 123 2.57 -11.99 29.97
C GLY A 123 3.83 -12.71 29.49
N SER A 124 4.44 -12.28 28.37
CA SER A 124 5.71 -12.83 27.87
C SER A 124 6.95 -12.27 28.58
N GLY A 125 6.81 -11.19 29.36
CA GLY A 125 7.92 -10.45 29.96
C GLY A 125 8.49 -9.34 29.06
N LEU A 126 7.94 -9.16 27.86
CA LEU A 126 8.21 -8.01 27.00
C LEU A 126 7.39 -6.80 27.47
N SER A 127 8.00 -5.62 27.47
CA SER A 127 7.29 -4.37 27.76
C SER A 127 6.47 -3.93 26.55
N THR A 128 5.17 -3.67 26.75
CA THR A 128 4.32 -3.03 25.74
C THR A 128 4.15 -1.56 26.10
N GLU A 129 4.33 -0.69 25.11
CA GLU A 129 4.27 0.75 25.31
C GLU A 129 2.91 1.17 25.89
N PHE A 130 2.95 2.02 26.92
CA PHE A 130 1.78 2.52 27.65
C PHE A 130 0.87 1.45 28.28
N ASP A 131 1.30 0.19 28.37
CA ASP A 131 0.50 -0.87 29.00
C ASP A 131 1.15 -1.35 30.31
N ALA A 132 0.73 -0.77 31.42
CA ALA A 132 1.23 -1.12 32.75
C ALA A 132 0.84 -2.55 33.20
N ALA A 133 -0.08 -3.20 32.49
CA ALA A 133 -0.55 -4.56 32.75
C ALA A 133 -0.01 -5.58 31.72
N ALA A 134 0.99 -5.21 30.91
CA ALA A 134 1.60 -6.07 29.90
C ALA A 134 2.28 -7.32 30.49
N ASP A 135 2.53 -7.37 31.80
CA ASP A 135 3.07 -8.54 32.49
C ASP A 135 2.00 -9.62 32.82
N ILE A 136 0.71 -9.28 32.69
CA ILE A 136 -0.39 -10.21 32.91
C ILE A 136 -0.59 -11.07 31.65
N PRO A 137 -0.72 -12.40 31.77
CA PRO A 137 -1.01 -13.27 30.63
C PRO A 137 -2.23 -12.80 29.83
N TRP A 138 -2.09 -12.69 28.51
CA TRP A 138 -3.12 -12.18 27.61
C TRP A 138 -4.51 -12.79 27.83
N ARG A 139 -4.58 -14.11 28.02
CA ARG A 139 -5.85 -14.81 28.27
C ARG A 139 -6.50 -14.38 29.58
N ASP A 140 -5.71 -14.14 30.63
CA ASP A 140 -6.20 -13.70 31.94
C ASP A 140 -6.73 -12.26 31.86
N ARG A 141 -6.13 -11.43 30.99
CA ARG A 141 -6.58 -10.06 30.78
C ARG A 141 -7.98 -9.94 30.21
N LEU A 142 -8.36 -10.85 29.30
CA LEU A 142 -9.71 -10.88 28.77
C LEU A 142 -10.75 -11.02 29.89
N ASP A 143 -10.48 -11.79 30.94
CA ASP A 143 -11.39 -11.93 32.07
C ASP A 143 -11.33 -10.71 33.02
N GLN A 144 -10.13 -10.15 33.25
CA GLN A 144 -9.90 -9.05 34.18
C GLN A 144 -10.43 -7.70 33.66
N ASP A 145 -10.20 -7.41 32.38
CA ASP A 145 -10.51 -6.12 31.77
C ASP A 145 -12.00 -6.01 31.39
N LEU A 146 -12.75 -7.11 31.42
CA LEU A 146 -14.20 -7.12 31.16
C LEU A 146 -14.96 -6.12 32.05
N ALA A 147 -14.56 -5.99 33.32
CA ALA A 147 -15.19 -5.04 34.25
C ALA A 147 -14.96 -3.57 33.84
N LEU A 148 -13.81 -3.26 33.22
CA LEU A 148 -13.52 -1.93 32.70
C LEU A 148 -14.42 -1.61 31.51
N TRP A 149 -14.55 -2.55 30.56
CA TRP A 149 -15.46 -2.41 29.43
C TRP A 149 -16.92 -2.21 29.87
N GLN A 150 -17.38 -3.00 30.85
CA GLN A 150 -18.72 -2.85 31.40
C GLN A 150 -18.90 -1.50 32.13
N SER A 151 -17.85 -0.98 32.79
CA SER A 151 -17.92 0.32 33.47
C SER A 151 -18.20 1.49 32.51
N VAL A 152 -17.69 1.44 31.27
CA VAL A 152 -17.99 2.43 30.23
C VAL A 152 -19.46 2.33 29.82
N VAL A 153 -19.97 1.12 29.58
CA VAL A 153 -21.39 0.90 29.24
C VAL A 153 -22.32 1.39 30.34
N ASP A 154 -21.99 1.09 31.60
CA ASP A 154 -22.76 1.55 32.77
C ASP A 154 -22.69 3.07 32.91
N GLY A 155 -21.52 3.67 32.66
CA GLY A 155 -21.32 5.11 32.62
C GLY A 155 -22.16 5.80 31.55
N VAL A 156 -22.20 5.28 30.32
CA VAL A 156 -23.08 5.81 29.26
C VAL A 156 -24.54 5.68 29.67
N ASN A 157 -24.93 4.53 30.22
CA ASN A 157 -26.30 4.27 30.61
C ASN A 157 -26.78 5.15 31.78
N ALA A 158 -25.87 5.59 32.64
CA ALA A 158 -26.16 6.54 33.73
C ALA A 158 -26.24 8.00 33.24
N ASN A 159 -25.51 8.35 32.18
CA ASN A 159 -25.34 9.74 31.74
C ASN A 159 -26.07 10.11 30.42
N ARG A 160 -26.60 9.13 29.68
CA ARG A 160 -27.36 9.37 28.44
C ARG A 160 -28.49 10.38 28.65
N SER A 161 -28.55 11.39 27.78
CA SER A 161 -29.56 12.45 27.84
C SER A 161 -30.85 12.10 27.08
N LYS A 162 -30.81 11.07 26.23
CA LYS A 162 -31.95 10.62 25.42
C LYS A 162 -32.60 9.34 25.96
N PRO A 163 -33.94 9.25 25.98
CA PRO A 163 -34.62 8.00 26.30
C PRO A 163 -34.50 7.02 25.13
N GLY A 164 -33.99 5.81 25.38
CA GLY A 164 -33.80 4.76 24.38
C GLY A 164 -33.45 3.41 25.02
N GLU A 165 -33.24 2.38 24.19
CA GLU A 165 -32.70 1.09 24.63
C GLU A 165 -31.32 1.29 25.28
N PRO A 166 -31.05 0.74 26.48
CA PRO A 166 -29.74 0.86 27.10
C PRO A 166 -28.62 0.36 26.18
N MET A 167 -27.48 1.07 26.19
CA MET A 167 -26.25 0.60 25.56
C MET A 167 -25.90 -0.77 26.15
N ARG A 168 -25.42 -1.68 25.30
CA ARG A 168 -25.01 -3.03 25.70
C ARG A 168 -23.55 -3.25 25.38
N LEU A 169 -22.88 -4.06 26.19
CA LEU A 169 -21.59 -4.59 25.80
C LEU A 169 -21.78 -5.66 24.72
N LEU A 170 -20.93 -5.63 23.69
CA LEU A 170 -20.76 -6.69 22.71
C LEU A 170 -19.50 -7.49 23.11
N PRO A 171 -19.65 -8.73 23.59
CA PRO A 171 -18.62 -9.45 24.33
C PRO A 171 -17.61 -10.16 23.40
N ALA A 172 -16.95 -9.41 22.52
CA ALA A 172 -16.03 -9.99 21.54
C ALA A 172 -14.71 -10.48 22.16
N GLY A 173 -14.19 -9.80 23.19
CA GLY A 173 -13.07 -10.30 23.99
C GLY A 173 -13.41 -11.62 24.67
N GLN A 174 -14.59 -11.75 25.30
CA GLN A 174 -15.04 -13.02 25.89
C GLN A 174 -15.25 -14.13 24.84
N ALA A 175 -15.70 -13.78 23.63
CA ALA A 175 -15.82 -14.75 22.55
C ALA A 175 -14.45 -15.27 22.10
N ILE A 176 -13.44 -14.40 22.01
CA ILE A 176 -12.06 -14.77 21.71
C ILE A 176 -11.42 -15.57 22.85
N ALA A 177 -11.70 -15.23 24.10
CA ALA A 177 -11.30 -15.99 25.28
C ALA A 177 -11.81 -17.44 25.18
N ARG A 178 -13.10 -17.59 24.86
CA ARG A 178 -13.73 -18.90 24.66
C ARG A 178 -13.16 -19.64 23.46
N LEU A 179 -12.90 -18.96 22.34
CA LEU A 179 -12.23 -19.55 21.18
C LEU A 179 -10.85 -20.10 21.55
N THR A 180 -10.08 -19.34 22.32
CA THR A 180 -8.76 -19.73 22.82
C THR A 180 -8.85 -21.02 23.64
N ASP A 181 -9.80 -21.11 24.56
CA ASP A 181 -10.01 -22.30 25.40
C ASP A 181 -10.42 -23.52 24.56
N GLU A 182 -11.27 -23.33 23.55
CA GLU A 182 -11.73 -24.39 22.65
C GLU A 182 -10.61 -24.88 21.71
N ILE A 183 -9.72 -23.99 21.27
CA ILE A 183 -8.49 -24.35 20.55
C ILE A 183 -7.57 -25.18 21.45
N ALA A 184 -7.35 -24.75 22.70
CA ALA A 184 -6.52 -25.48 23.67
C ALA A 184 -7.11 -26.87 23.99
N ASN A 185 -8.44 -26.98 24.02
CA ASN A 185 -9.14 -28.26 24.19
C ASN A 185 -9.18 -29.12 22.89
N GLY A 186 -8.64 -28.62 21.78
CA GLY A 186 -8.57 -29.34 20.51
C GLY A 186 -9.92 -29.51 19.80
N THR A 187 -10.92 -28.70 20.14
CA THR A 187 -12.28 -28.84 19.58
C THR A 187 -12.48 -28.03 18.30
N VAL A 188 -11.53 -27.15 17.95
CA VAL A 188 -11.56 -26.31 16.75
C VAL A 188 -10.70 -26.96 15.65
N PRO A 189 -11.30 -27.60 14.63
CA PRO A 189 -10.54 -28.43 13.70
C PRO A 189 -9.47 -27.64 12.94
N GLY A 190 -8.22 -28.12 12.94
CA GLY A 190 -7.12 -27.52 12.17
C GLY A 190 -6.54 -26.23 12.77
N PHE A 191 -6.97 -25.82 13.96
CA PHE A 191 -6.37 -24.72 14.72
C PHE A 191 -5.84 -25.25 16.04
N THR A 192 -4.65 -24.80 16.41
CA THR A 192 -3.89 -25.28 17.59
C THR A 192 -3.42 -24.15 18.50
N ARG A 193 -3.44 -22.90 18.01
CA ARG A 193 -3.08 -21.71 18.75
C ARG A 193 -3.96 -20.53 18.33
N ILE A 194 -4.17 -19.57 19.24
CA ILE A 194 -5.03 -18.41 18.99
C ILE A 194 -4.42 -17.41 17.99
N ASP A 195 -3.09 -17.29 17.96
CA ASP A 195 -2.33 -16.44 17.01
C ASP A 195 -2.65 -16.75 15.54
N GLN A 196 -3.09 -17.97 15.22
CA GLN A 196 -3.56 -18.34 13.87
C GLN A 196 -4.81 -17.56 13.40
N PHE A 197 -5.48 -16.83 14.29
CA PHE A 197 -6.59 -15.92 13.99
C PHE A 197 -6.16 -14.45 13.85
N PHE A 198 -4.87 -14.17 14.01
CA PHE A 198 -4.28 -12.84 13.93
C PHE A 198 -3.28 -12.75 12.78
N PHE A 199 -3.09 -11.53 12.26
CA PHE A 199 -2.09 -11.21 11.24
C PHE A 199 -0.76 -10.80 11.90
N ASP A 200 -0.85 -10.10 13.02
CA ASP A 200 0.28 -9.75 13.90
C ASP A 200 -0.11 -10.05 15.36
N ASP A 201 0.55 -9.42 16.33
CA ASP A 201 0.27 -9.64 17.75
C ASP A 201 -1.05 -9.03 18.24
N ILE A 202 -1.86 -8.36 17.41
CA ILE A 202 -3.07 -7.67 17.87
C ILE A 202 -4.22 -7.58 16.85
N HIS A 203 -3.91 -7.52 15.55
CA HIS A 203 -4.87 -7.35 14.47
C HIS A 203 -5.37 -8.70 13.93
N PRO A 204 -6.69 -8.92 13.85
CA PRO A 204 -7.25 -10.15 13.28
C PRO A 204 -6.86 -10.36 11.82
N ASN A 205 -6.65 -11.61 11.42
CA ASN A 205 -6.63 -11.98 10.00
C ASN A 205 -8.06 -12.35 9.52
N ASP A 206 -8.21 -12.81 8.28
CA ASP A 206 -9.51 -13.20 7.72
C ASP A 206 -10.31 -14.20 8.58
N PHE A 207 -9.63 -15.13 9.27
CA PHE A 207 -10.29 -16.09 10.15
C PHE A 207 -10.77 -15.44 11.46
N GLY A 208 -9.96 -14.53 12.01
CA GLY A 208 -10.32 -13.71 13.17
C GLY A 208 -11.52 -12.81 12.85
N PHE A 209 -11.49 -12.10 11.73
CA PHE A 209 -12.61 -11.25 11.29
C PHE A 209 -13.86 -12.06 10.95
N TYR A 210 -13.73 -13.26 10.39
CA TYR A 210 -14.88 -14.15 10.20
C TYR A 210 -15.53 -14.50 11.55
N PHE A 211 -14.73 -14.86 12.55
CA PHE A 211 -15.23 -15.19 13.89
C PHE A 211 -15.90 -13.98 14.54
N LEU A 212 -15.26 -12.81 14.53
CA LEU A 212 -15.82 -11.56 15.04
C LEU A 212 -17.13 -11.18 14.35
N THR A 213 -17.23 -11.40 13.05
CA THR A 213 -18.47 -11.19 12.28
C THR A 213 -19.61 -12.07 12.80
N MET A 214 -19.34 -13.34 13.15
CA MET A 214 -20.37 -14.23 13.71
C MET A 214 -20.79 -13.77 15.11
N VAL A 215 -19.85 -13.28 15.93
CA VAL A 215 -20.11 -12.74 17.27
C VAL A 215 -20.98 -11.48 17.18
N GLN A 216 -20.59 -10.54 16.31
CA GLN A 216 -21.35 -9.32 16.07
C GLN A 216 -22.74 -9.64 15.51
N PHE A 217 -22.85 -10.62 14.59
CA PHE A 217 -24.14 -11.00 14.03
C PHE A 217 -25.06 -11.51 15.13
N ALA A 218 -24.56 -12.41 15.97
CA ALA A 218 -25.32 -12.95 17.10
C ALA A 218 -25.76 -11.84 18.07
N ALA A 219 -24.88 -10.89 18.38
CA ALA A 219 -25.16 -9.81 19.33
C ALA A 219 -26.16 -8.79 18.78
N VAL A 220 -25.96 -8.35 17.53
CA VAL A 220 -26.81 -7.36 16.87
C VAL A 220 -28.19 -7.92 16.58
N THR A 221 -28.28 -9.16 16.09
CA THR A 221 -29.55 -9.74 15.61
C THR A 221 -30.31 -10.51 16.70
N GLY A 222 -29.60 -11.03 17.71
CA GLY A 222 -30.15 -11.98 18.68
C GLY A 222 -30.40 -13.38 18.10
N GLU A 223 -29.92 -13.68 16.89
CA GLU A 223 -30.10 -14.95 16.19
C GLU A 223 -28.78 -15.74 16.10
N PRO A 224 -28.84 -17.09 16.09
CA PRO A 224 -27.64 -17.89 15.90
C PRO A 224 -27.04 -17.64 14.50
N PRO A 225 -25.71 -17.43 14.38
CA PRO A 225 -25.03 -17.26 13.09
C PRO A 225 -24.90 -18.59 12.32
N LYS A 226 -25.49 -19.67 12.84
CA LYS A 226 -25.45 -21.00 12.25
C LYS A 226 -26.04 -20.99 10.84
N GLY A 227 -25.23 -21.43 9.87
CA GLY A 227 -25.63 -21.50 8.47
C GLY A 227 -25.38 -20.22 7.66
N ILE A 228 -24.79 -19.17 8.26
CA ILE A 228 -24.21 -18.06 7.49
C ILE A 228 -23.14 -18.62 6.56
N LYS A 229 -23.03 -18.03 5.36
CA LYS A 229 -22.08 -18.47 4.34
C LYS A 229 -20.65 -18.37 4.89
N ARG A 230 -19.89 -19.47 4.82
CA ARG A 230 -18.46 -19.48 5.18
C ARG A 230 -17.54 -18.74 4.20
N ARG A 231 -18.03 -18.52 2.97
CA ARG A 231 -17.32 -17.79 1.91
C ARG A 231 -17.93 -16.41 1.82
N LEU A 232 -17.36 -15.49 2.57
CA LEU A 232 -17.71 -14.07 2.54
C LEU A 232 -16.89 -13.38 1.46
N ARG A 233 -17.40 -12.23 1.01
CA ARG A 233 -16.80 -11.42 -0.06
C ARG A 233 -16.79 -9.95 0.34
N ASP A 234 -15.79 -9.23 -0.11
CA ASP A 234 -15.72 -7.78 0.01
C ASP A 234 -16.78 -7.08 -0.90
N PRO A 235 -16.92 -5.75 -0.84
CA PRO A 235 -17.86 -5.00 -1.68
C PRO A 235 -17.60 -5.12 -3.18
N TRP A 236 -16.38 -5.49 -3.58
CA TRP A 236 -15.96 -5.69 -4.97
C TRP A 236 -16.11 -7.13 -5.45
N GLY A 237 -16.63 -8.01 -4.60
CA GLY A 237 -16.91 -9.41 -4.89
C GLY A 237 -15.70 -10.34 -4.74
N GLN A 238 -14.54 -9.85 -4.27
CA GLN A 238 -13.38 -10.68 -3.98
C GLN A 238 -13.64 -11.57 -2.75
N PRO A 239 -13.29 -12.86 -2.79
CA PRO A 239 -13.49 -13.74 -1.65
C PRO A 239 -12.43 -13.52 -0.57
N PHE A 240 -12.87 -13.41 0.69
CA PHE A 240 -11.96 -13.55 1.83
C PHE A 240 -11.52 -15.02 2.00
N LYS A 241 -10.40 -15.25 2.69
CA LYS A 241 -9.89 -16.59 2.99
C LYS A 241 -10.94 -17.39 3.78
N ALA A 242 -11.44 -18.44 3.15
CA ALA A 242 -12.58 -19.17 3.69
C ALA A 242 -12.17 -20.38 4.54
N LEU A 243 -12.81 -20.52 5.69
CA LEU A 243 -12.73 -21.71 6.54
C LEU A 243 -13.34 -22.94 5.84
N ASN A 244 -12.88 -24.14 6.19
CA ASN A 244 -13.57 -25.35 5.79
C ASN A 244 -14.95 -25.46 6.50
N PRO A 245 -15.88 -26.31 6.02
CA PRO A 245 -17.22 -26.38 6.60
C PRO A 245 -17.27 -26.70 8.10
N LEU A 246 -16.40 -27.60 8.59
CA LEU A 246 -16.37 -27.99 10.01
C LEU A 246 -15.82 -26.87 10.90
N GLN A 247 -14.78 -26.18 10.42
CA GLN A 247 -14.24 -24.99 11.07
C GLN A 247 -15.29 -23.89 11.17
N ALA A 248 -15.91 -23.54 10.04
CA ALA A 248 -16.93 -22.49 9.99
C ALA A 248 -18.11 -22.79 10.92
N GLN A 249 -18.57 -24.04 10.94
CA GLN A 249 -19.64 -24.46 11.85
C GLN A 249 -19.21 -24.34 13.32
N ARG A 250 -18.01 -24.82 13.67
CA ARG A 250 -17.54 -24.74 15.06
C ARG A 250 -17.39 -23.29 15.52
N LEU A 251 -16.86 -22.41 14.68
CA LEU A 251 -16.75 -20.98 15.00
C LEU A 251 -18.12 -20.32 15.16
N GLN A 252 -19.11 -20.66 14.34
CA GLN A 252 -20.49 -20.17 14.49
C GLN A 252 -21.11 -20.64 15.82
N ASP A 253 -20.89 -21.90 16.20
CA ASP A 253 -21.37 -22.45 17.47
C ASP A 253 -20.68 -21.76 18.66
N ILE A 254 -19.36 -21.55 18.61
CA ILE A 254 -18.60 -20.85 19.67
C ILE A 254 -19.08 -19.41 19.82
N ALA A 255 -19.26 -18.69 18.71
CA ALA A 255 -19.74 -17.30 18.72
C ALA A 255 -21.14 -17.20 19.34
N TRP A 256 -22.04 -18.11 18.98
CA TRP A 256 -23.39 -18.17 19.57
C TRP A 256 -23.34 -18.45 21.07
N GLU A 257 -22.59 -19.47 21.48
CA GLU A 257 -22.46 -19.88 22.88
C GLU A 257 -21.87 -18.75 23.74
N ALA A 258 -20.88 -18.02 23.22
CA ALA A 258 -20.29 -16.87 23.90
C ALA A 258 -21.31 -15.73 24.09
N VAL A 259 -21.97 -15.28 23.02
CA VAL A 259 -22.90 -14.14 23.06
C VAL A 259 -24.16 -14.48 23.87
N SER A 260 -24.77 -15.64 23.61
CA SER A 260 -25.97 -16.07 24.32
C SER A 260 -25.71 -16.35 25.80
N GLY A 261 -24.55 -16.93 26.12
CA GLY A 261 -24.10 -17.12 27.51
C GLY A 261 -23.88 -15.80 28.22
N TYR A 262 -23.20 -14.85 27.58
CA TYR A 262 -22.95 -13.51 28.14
C TYR A 262 -24.26 -12.78 28.48
N TYR A 263 -25.20 -12.69 27.52
CA TYR A 263 -26.47 -11.99 27.75
C TYR A 263 -27.43 -12.73 28.68
N ALA A 264 -27.31 -14.06 28.82
CA ALA A 264 -28.05 -14.79 29.84
C ALA A 264 -27.52 -14.47 31.26
N ALA A 265 -26.21 -14.28 31.41
CA ALA A 265 -25.59 -13.87 32.67
C ALA A 265 -25.77 -12.39 33.00
N HIS A 266 -25.94 -11.53 31.98
CA HIS A 266 -26.04 -10.07 32.10
C HIS A 266 -27.36 -9.53 31.48
N PRO A 267 -28.53 -9.80 32.09
CA PRO A 267 -29.80 -9.33 31.55
C PRO A 267 -29.94 -7.80 31.66
N VAL A 268 -30.37 -7.15 30.57
CA VAL A 268 -30.60 -5.69 30.53
C VAL A 268 -31.80 -5.33 31.42
N GLN A 269 -31.60 -4.49 32.43
CA GLN A 269 -32.68 -3.96 33.26
C GLN A 269 -33.36 -2.77 32.57
N VAL A 270 -34.62 -2.92 32.16
CA VAL A 270 -35.43 -1.82 31.61
C VAL A 270 -36.12 -1.08 32.77
N ALA A 271 -35.66 0.13 33.08
CA ALA A 271 -36.28 0.96 34.11
C ALA A 271 -37.67 1.48 33.66
N ARG A 272 -38.68 1.27 34.50
CA ARG A 272 -40.06 1.74 34.31
C ARG A 272 -40.16 3.25 34.60
N ALA A 273 -40.90 3.97 33.76
CA ALA A 273 -41.21 5.39 33.91
C ALA A 273 -41.77 5.73 35.29
N VAL A 274 -41.27 6.82 35.89
CA VAL A 274 -41.83 7.46 37.09
C VAL A 274 -42.19 8.89 36.75
N GLU A 275 -43.40 9.26 37.20
CA GLU A 275 -44.15 10.49 36.95
C GLU A 275 -43.45 11.79 37.37
N GLU A 276 -43.85 12.86 36.69
CA GLU A 276 -43.48 14.26 36.88
C GLU A 276 -43.69 14.77 38.31
N THR A 277 -42.80 15.67 38.76
CA THR A 277 -43.15 16.73 39.73
C THR A 277 -42.37 18.01 39.40
N PRO A 278 -42.97 19.21 39.45
CA PRO A 278 -42.36 20.42 38.90
C PRO A 278 -41.77 21.40 39.94
N ALA A 279 -40.98 22.36 39.43
CA ALA A 279 -40.56 23.68 39.97
C ALA A 279 -39.12 23.78 40.52
N PRO A 280 -38.44 24.98 40.53
CA PRO A 280 -38.88 26.35 40.20
C PRO A 280 -37.95 27.11 39.19
N PRO A 281 -38.24 28.39 38.79
CA PRO A 281 -37.51 29.12 37.74
C PRO A 281 -36.21 29.80 38.25
N PRO A 282 -35.33 30.26 37.34
CA PRO A 282 -33.97 30.68 37.66
C PRO A 282 -33.89 32.11 38.22
N GLU A 283 -32.96 32.33 39.15
CA GLU A 283 -32.48 33.67 39.51
C GLU A 283 -31.08 33.90 38.92
N ASP A 284 -30.94 35.04 38.26
CA ASP A 284 -29.69 35.64 37.76
C ASP A 284 -28.68 35.84 38.87
N VAL A 285 -27.41 35.47 38.61
CA VAL A 285 -26.26 36.21 39.15
C VAL A 285 -25.17 36.29 38.07
N ALA A 286 -24.74 37.52 37.83
CA ALA A 286 -23.85 37.97 36.77
C ALA A 286 -22.40 37.44 36.83
N GLU A 287 -21.74 37.53 35.67
CA GLU A 287 -20.30 37.39 35.44
C GLU A 287 -19.42 38.19 36.42
N PRO A 288 -18.14 37.78 36.53
CA PRO A 288 -17.09 38.76 36.24
C PRO A 288 -16.00 38.24 35.29
N ASP A 289 -15.81 39.05 34.25
CA ASP A 289 -14.58 39.51 33.58
C ASP A 289 -13.41 38.53 33.34
N GLN A 290 -13.18 38.33 32.04
CA GLN A 290 -11.93 37.87 31.44
C GLN A 290 -10.87 38.97 31.50
N GLU A 291 -9.74 38.72 32.18
CA GLU A 291 -8.52 39.50 31.97
C GLU A 291 -7.80 39.02 30.70
N GLN A 292 -7.70 39.95 29.75
CA GLN A 292 -6.93 39.85 28.53
C GLN A 292 -5.42 39.73 28.82
N GLN A 293 -4.77 38.71 28.25
CA GLN A 293 -3.33 38.76 27.95
C GLN A 293 -3.13 38.71 26.43
N GLN A 294 -3.00 39.90 25.85
CA GLN A 294 -2.37 40.10 24.55
C GLN A 294 -0.86 39.89 24.69
N ALA A 295 -0.28 39.08 23.81
CA ALA A 295 1.15 39.08 23.51
C ALA A 295 1.38 39.51 22.05
N PRO A 296 2.49 40.19 21.73
CA PRO A 296 2.50 41.26 20.74
C PRO A 296 2.64 40.78 19.29
N GLN A 297 1.90 41.42 18.39
CA GLN A 297 2.25 41.52 16.98
C GLN A 297 3.48 42.42 16.82
N GLU A 298 4.61 41.84 16.44
CA GLU A 298 5.67 42.58 15.74
C GLU A 298 5.78 42.06 14.31
N SER A 299 5.59 42.98 13.37
CA SER A 299 5.90 42.81 11.95
C SER A 299 7.41 42.64 11.77
N ALA A 300 7.87 41.41 11.59
CA ALA A 300 9.23 41.18 11.11
C ALA A 300 9.22 41.22 9.57
N SER A 301 9.89 42.21 9.00
CA SER A 301 10.41 42.11 7.63
C SER A 301 11.34 40.89 7.53
N PRO A 302 11.46 40.23 6.36
CA PRO A 302 12.30 39.04 6.22
C PRO A 302 13.71 39.33 6.73
N GLN A 303 14.07 38.70 7.84
CA GLN A 303 15.45 38.69 8.29
C GLN A 303 16.24 37.90 7.25
N THR A 304 17.26 38.54 6.69
CA THR A 304 18.27 37.89 5.86
C THR A 304 18.88 36.73 6.63
N LEU A 305 18.68 35.52 6.12
CA LEU A 305 19.20 34.25 6.64
C LEU A 305 20.73 34.31 6.81
N ALA A 306 21.22 33.87 7.96
CA ALA A 306 22.63 33.56 8.16
C ALA A 306 22.98 32.24 7.45
N GLU A 307 24.16 32.21 6.82
CA GLU A 307 24.81 31.16 6.00
C GLU A 307 24.09 29.79 5.94
N SER A 308 23.30 29.59 4.89
CA SER A 308 22.61 28.34 4.56
C SER A 308 23.55 27.26 4.00
N PHE A 309 23.07 26.01 3.95
CA PHE A 309 23.73 24.88 3.27
C PHE A 309 24.20 25.31 1.87
N ALA A 310 25.51 25.31 1.65
CA ALA A 310 26.10 25.64 0.35
C ALA A 310 25.90 24.47 -0.62
N PRO A 311 25.42 24.72 -1.86
CA PRO A 311 25.28 23.66 -2.84
C PRO A 311 26.60 22.91 -3.07
N PRO A 312 26.58 21.59 -3.29
CA PRO A 312 27.75 20.84 -3.75
C PRO A 312 28.30 21.43 -5.05
N LEU A 313 29.63 21.33 -5.25
CA LEU A 313 30.26 21.74 -6.51
C LEU A 313 29.93 20.76 -7.63
N ASP A 314 29.95 21.26 -8.88
CA ASP A 314 29.83 20.41 -10.06
C ASP A 314 30.97 19.38 -10.09
N PRO A 315 30.69 18.09 -10.32
CA PRO A 315 31.73 17.07 -10.34
C PRO A 315 32.60 17.17 -11.62
N ASP A 316 33.90 16.90 -11.48
CA ASP A 316 34.86 16.89 -12.60
C ASP A 316 34.63 15.72 -13.59
N ALA A 317 33.84 14.72 -13.20
CA ALA A 317 33.49 13.53 -13.99
C ALA A 317 31.97 13.29 -13.99
N LYS A 318 31.46 12.62 -15.03
CA LYS A 318 30.06 12.21 -15.10
C LYS A 318 29.76 11.14 -14.05
N VAL A 319 28.64 11.29 -13.35
CA VAL A 319 28.09 10.31 -12.41
C VAL A 319 27.42 9.19 -13.21
N PRO A 320 27.79 7.91 -13.04
CA PRO A 320 27.02 6.82 -13.63
C PRO A 320 25.59 6.84 -13.10
N MET A 321 24.64 7.00 -14.02
CA MET A 321 23.21 7.06 -13.71
C MET A 321 22.57 5.72 -14.04
N ALA A 322 21.91 5.11 -13.06
CA ALA A 322 20.97 4.02 -13.25
C ALA A 322 19.54 4.53 -13.15
N ILE A 323 18.58 3.76 -13.67
CA ILE A 323 17.17 4.02 -13.46
C ILE A 323 16.39 2.72 -13.26
N GLY A 324 15.43 2.73 -12.32
CA GLY A 324 14.46 1.65 -12.17
C GLY A 324 13.38 1.71 -13.23
N LEU A 325 12.92 0.55 -13.70
CA LEU A 325 11.87 0.45 -14.71
C LEU A 325 10.54 0.11 -14.06
N ALA A 326 9.55 0.99 -14.18
CA ALA A 326 8.26 0.83 -13.52
C ALA A 326 7.51 -0.44 -13.93
N ALA A 327 6.67 -0.97 -13.03
CA ALA A 327 5.91 -2.19 -13.25
C ALA A 327 5.03 -2.16 -14.52
N VAL A 328 4.83 -3.34 -15.11
CA VAL A 328 4.05 -3.54 -16.34
C VAL A 328 2.64 -4.03 -16.01
N SER A 329 1.64 -3.26 -16.38
CA SER A 329 0.21 -3.53 -16.15
C SER A 329 -0.65 -2.85 -17.22
N ASP A 330 -1.96 -3.09 -17.21
CA ASP A 330 -2.86 -2.54 -18.22
C ASP A 330 -3.02 -1.02 -18.17
N TRP A 331 -2.62 -0.41 -17.05
CA TRP A 331 -2.63 1.03 -16.81
C TRP A 331 -1.23 1.65 -16.83
N SER A 332 -0.17 0.88 -17.12
CA SER A 332 1.19 1.41 -17.19
C SER A 332 1.34 2.45 -18.29
N VAL A 333 1.73 3.67 -17.92
CA VAL A 333 1.99 4.78 -18.86
C VAL A 333 3.38 4.71 -19.50
N GLN A 334 4.25 3.82 -19.01
CA GLN A 334 5.58 3.53 -19.58
C GLN A 334 5.49 2.97 -21.00
N GLN A 335 4.55 2.07 -21.26
CA GLN A 335 4.32 1.44 -22.58
C GLN A 335 5.62 1.05 -23.32
N PRO A 336 6.47 0.19 -22.70
CA PRO A 336 7.79 -0.11 -23.23
C PRO A 336 7.76 -1.02 -24.46
N PHE A 337 6.66 -1.73 -24.73
CA PHE A 337 6.55 -2.72 -25.81
C PHE A 337 5.76 -2.19 -27.02
N LEU A 338 6.11 -2.67 -28.23
CA LEU A 338 5.32 -2.45 -29.43
C LEU A 338 4.00 -3.23 -29.39
N ASP A 339 4.03 -4.42 -28.81
CA ASP A 339 2.84 -5.21 -28.52
C ASP A 339 2.29 -4.84 -27.15
N VAL A 340 1.29 -3.97 -27.16
CA VAL A 340 0.59 -3.49 -25.97
C VAL A 340 -0.12 -4.64 -25.25
N PHE A 341 -0.42 -5.75 -25.94
CA PHE A 341 -1.03 -6.91 -25.31
C PHE A 341 -0.13 -7.53 -24.23
N LYS A 342 1.18 -7.30 -24.27
CA LYS A 342 2.11 -7.73 -23.22
C LYS A 342 1.89 -7.03 -21.87
N THR A 343 1.14 -5.94 -21.85
CA THR A 343 0.73 -5.26 -20.62
C THR A 343 -0.68 -5.63 -20.19
N ALA A 344 -1.32 -6.62 -20.83
CA ALA A 344 -2.74 -6.90 -20.60
C ALA A 344 -3.02 -7.42 -19.18
N ARG A 345 -4.19 -7.02 -18.67
CA ARG A 345 -4.71 -7.53 -17.39
C ARG A 345 -4.89 -9.06 -17.47
N PRO A 346 -4.74 -9.80 -16.37
CA PRO A 346 -5.07 -11.21 -16.36
C PRO A 346 -6.51 -11.47 -16.81
N TRP A 347 -6.74 -12.61 -17.47
CA TRP A 347 -8.06 -12.98 -17.99
C TRP A 347 -9.19 -12.84 -16.97
N ILE A 348 -10.32 -12.32 -17.43
CA ILE A 348 -11.56 -12.16 -16.69
C ILE A 348 -12.64 -12.98 -17.41
N GLY A 349 -13.15 -14.02 -16.76
CA GLY A 349 -14.30 -14.77 -17.23
C GLY A 349 -15.60 -14.03 -16.89
N HIS A 350 -16.38 -13.68 -17.90
CA HIS A 350 -17.63 -12.91 -17.76
C HIS A 350 -18.85 -13.82 -17.85
N ARG A 351 -19.74 -13.78 -16.85
CA ARG A 351 -21.09 -14.36 -16.98
C ARG A 351 -21.92 -13.57 -17.98
N ALA A 352 -22.97 -14.20 -18.50
CA ALA A 352 -23.86 -13.55 -19.47
C ALA A 352 -24.49 -12.28 -18.89
N GLY A 353 -24.16 -11.12 -19.45
CA GLY A 353 -24.69 -9.82 -19.02
C GLY A 353 -24.02 -9.21 -17.78
N GLU A 354 -22.96 -9.83 -17.25
CA GLU A 354 -22.29 -9.39 -16.02
C GLU A 354 -20.78 -9.19 -16.27
N TRP A 355 -20.17 -8.26 -15.54
CA TRP A 355 -18.72 -8.14 -15.50
C TRP A 355 -18.14 -9.14 -14.48
N GLY A 356 -17.15 -9.94 -14.88
CA GLY A 356 -16.59 -10.98 -14.02
C GLY A 356 -17.48 -12.23 -13.88
N GLY A 357 -17.06 -13.13 -12.99
CA GLY A 357 -17.67 -14.45 -12.83
C GLY A 357 -16.63 -15.56 -12.59
N ALA A 358 -15.44 -15.42 -13.18
CA ALA A 358 -14.24 -16.19 -12.92
C ALA A 358 -13.01 -15.30 -13.16
N ASN A 359 -11.93 -15.48 -12.39
CA ASN A 359 -10.65 -14.82 -12.64
C ASN A 359 -9.69 -15.74 -13.42
N HIS A 360 -8.48 -15.26 -13.69
CA HIS A 360 -7.47 -16.05 -14.39
C HIS A 360 -7.17 -17.38 -13.69
N ASP A 361 -7.00 -17.37 -12.37
CA ASP A 361 -6.61 -18.55 -11.61
C ASP A 361 -7.75 -19.59 -11.55
N ASP A 362 -9.01 -19.14 -11.53
CA ASP A 362 -10.18 -20.01 -11.69
C ASP A 362 -10.16 -20.73 -13.05
N LEU A 363 -9.83 -20.00 -14.13
CA LEU A 363 -9.73 -20.57 -15.49
C LEU A 363 -8.55 -21.55 -15.59
N ALA A 364 -7.40 -21.20 -14.99
CA ALA A 364 -6.22 -22.06 -14.95
C ALA A 364 -6.49 -23.35 -14.17
N ALA A 365 -7.07 -23.24 -12.96
CA ALA A 365 -7.37 -24.38 -12.09
C ALA A 365 -8.42 -25.34 -12.69
N ALA A 366 -9.24 -24.86 -13.63
CA ALA A 366 -10.25 -25.64 -14.34
C ALA A 366 -9.78 -26.11 -15.74
N ASP A 367 -8.47 -26.04 -16.03
CA ASP A 367 -7.85 -26.48 -17.29
C ASP A 367 -8.40 -25.78 -18.56
N TYR A 368 -8.86 -24.53 -18.42
CA TYR A 368 -9.33 -23.72 -19.55
C TYR A 368 -8.23 -22.88 -20.20
N LEU A 369 -7.01 -22.91 -19.66
CA LEU A 369 -5.85 -22.22 -20.21
C LEU A 369 -4.80 -23.22 -20.67
N ASP A 370 -4.12 -22.93 -21.78
CA ASP A 370 -2.95 -23.69 -22.20
C ASP A 370 -1.70 -23.34 -21.39
N ALA A 371 -0.57 -23.97 -21.73
CA ALA A 371 0.71 -23.75 -21.05
C ALA A 371 1.26 -22.31 -21.15
N HIS A 372 0.75 -21.49 -22.07
CA HIS A 372 1.11 -20.08 -22.24
C HIS A 372 0.00 -19.14 -21.72
N GLY A 373 -1.04 -19.69 -21.07
CA GLY A 373 -2.14 -18.96 -20.49
C GLY A 373 -3.26 -18.58 -21.46
N TRP A 374 -3.30 -19.11 -22.69
CA TRP A 374 -4.37 -18.77 -23.65
C TRP A 374 -5.65 -19.57 -23.41
N PRO A 375 -6.84 -18.95 -23.47
CA PRO A 375 -8.11 -19.66 -23.28
C PRO A 375 -8.40 -20.68 -24.40
N VAL A 376 -8.39 -21.97 -24.06
CA VAL A 376 -8.64 -23.06 -25.02
C VAL A 376 -10.13 -23.28 -25.31
N ALA A 377 -10.99 -22.85 -24.39
CA ALA A 377 -12.44 -22.90 -24.49
C ALA A 377 -13.07 -21.82 -23.58
N ILE A 378 -14.35 -21.51 -23.82
CA ILE A 378 -15.14 -20.69 -22.89
C ILE A 378 -15.95 -21.65 -22.01
N PRO A 379 -15.79 -21.63 -20.67
CA PRO A 379 -16.60 -22.42 -19.76
C PRO A 379 -18.11 -22.23 -19.99
N PRO A 380 -18.94 -23.28 -19.89
CA PRO A 380 -20.39 -23.19 -20.18
C PRO A 380 -21.15 -22.15 -19.36
N GLU A 381 -20.69 -21.85 -18.15
CA GLU A 381 -21.25 -20.85 -17.24
C GLU A 381 -20.86 -19.40 -17.59
N LEU A 382 -19.90 -19.22 -18.50
CA LEU A 382 -19.42 -17.92 -18.96
C LEU A 382 -19.95 -17.61 -20.37
N GLY A 383 -20.21 -16.33 -20.61
CA GLY A 383 -20.56 -15.82 -21.94
C GLY A 383 -19.34 -15.41 -22.77
N SER A 384 -18.25 -14.96 -22.13
CA SER A 384 -17.02 -14.54 -22.79
C SER A 384 -15.84 -14.55 -21.82
N ILE A 385 -14.62 -14.51 -22.36
CA ILE A 385 -13.39 -14.29 -21.57
C ILE A 385 -12.75 -13.00 -22.10
N GLY A 386 -12.50 -12.04 -21.21
CA GLY A 386 -12.02 -10.71 -21.55
C GLY A 386 -10.73 -10.31 -20.84
N THR A 387 -10.10 -9.26 -21.35
CA THR A 387 -8.95 -8.58 -20.73
C THR A 387 -9.02 -7.08 -21.03
N LEU A 388 -8.26 -6.29 -20.29
CA LEU A 388 -8.10 -4.85 -20.46
C LEU A 388 -6.67 -4.50 -20.86
N ILE A 389 -6.53 -3.49 -21.72
CA ILE A 389 -5.29 -2.80 -22.03
C ILE A 389 -5.53 -1.29 -22.06
N LEU A 390 -4.47 -0.49 -21.88
CA LEU A 390 -4.50 0.97 -22.02
C LEU A 390 -5.58 1.64 -21.14
N THR A 391 -5.67 1.20 -19.88
CA THR A 391 -6.68 1.61 -18.90
C THR A 391 -6.27 2.88 -18.17
N ASP A 392 -7.19 3.84 -18.09
CA ASP A 392 -7.06 5.08 -17.30
C ASP A 392 -5.81 5.92 -17.62
N ILE A 393 -5.30 5.79 -18.85
CA ILE A 393 -4.13 6.52 -19.31
C ILE A 393 -4.45 8.01 -19.43
N SER A 394 -3.58 8.86 -18.90
CA SER A 394 -3.75 10.32 -18.95
C SER A 394 -4.02 10.83 -20.38
N PRO A 395 -5.02 11.72 -20.60
CA PRO A 395 -5.23 12.39 -21.89
C PRO A 395 -3.99 13.12 -22.43
N LYS A 396 -3.01 13.45 -21.57
CA LYS A 396 -1.75 14.08 -21.96
C LYS A 396 -0.74 13.12 -22.62
N ALA A 397 -0.94 11.81 -22.52
CA ALA A 397 -0.09 10.78 -23.13
C ALA A 397 -0.38 10.62 -24.65
N VAL A 398 -0.35 11.74 -25.38
CA VAL A 398 -0.81 11.85 -26.77
C VAL A 398 -0.06 10.95 -27.75
N SER A 399 1.15 10.48 -27.41
CA SER A 399 1.92 9.53 -28.22
C SER A 399 1.23 8.17 -28.39
N LEU A 400 0.34 7.82 -27.47
CA LEU A 400 -0.44 6.58 -27.49
C LEU A 400 -1.74 6.71 -28.30
N ALA A 401 -2.18 7.93 -28.65
CA ALA A 401 -3.34 8.09 -29.50
C ALA A 401 -3.06 7.59 -30.93
N GLY A 402 -4.04 6.94 -31.55
CA GLY A 402 -3.95 6.51 -32.95
C GLY A 402 -4.70 5.23 -33.26
N ARG A 403 -4.42 4.68 -34.44
CA ARG A 403 -5.03 3.44 -34.91
C ARG A 403 -4.19 2.23 -34.50
N TYR A 404 -4.83 1.21 -33.97
CA TYR A 404 -4.23 -0.03 -33.53
C TYR A 404 -4.72 -1.20 -34.37
N ARG A 405 -3.87 -2.23 -34.49
CA ARG A 405 -4.19 -3.50 -35.12
C ARG A 405 -3.99 -4.62 -34.12
N LEU A 406 -5.09 -5.27 -33.77
CA LEU A 406 -5.12 -6.55 -33.10
C LEU A 406 -4.96 -7.67 -34.15
N ARG A 407 -4.11 -8.66 -33.90
CA ARG A 407 -3.99 -9.91 -34.67
C ARG A 407 -4.09 -11.11 -33.74
N TYR A 408 -4.58 -12.24 -34.23
CA TYR A 408 -4.66 -13.49 -33.46
C TYR A 408 -4.65 -14.73 -34.37
N GLU A 409 -4.22 -15.86 -33.84
CA GLU A 409 -4.34 -17.17 -34.48
C GLU A 409 -5.60 -17.91 -34.05
N GLY A 410 -6.01 -18.90 -34.84
CA GLY A 410 -7.17 -19.74 -34.54
C GLY A 410 -8.48 -19.26 -35.15
N LYS A 411 -9.57 -19.94 -34.81
CA LYS A 411 -10.94 -19.59 -35.23
C LYS A 411 -11.73 -19.10 -34.03
N GLY A 412 -12.18 -17.85 -34.10
CA GLY A 412 -12.98 -17.25 -33.07
C GLY A 412 -13.42 -15.83 -33.42
N VAL A 413 -13.94 -15.14 -32.41
CA VAL A 413 -14.33 -13.73 -32.49
C VAL A 413 -13.81 -13.04 -31.25
N ILE A 414 -12.96 -12.03 -31.45
CA ILE A 414 -12.54 -11.09 -30.40
C ILE A 414 -13.28 -9.80 -30.66
N GLU A 415 -14.12 -9.38 -29.72
CA GLU A 415 -14.76 -8.08 -29.70
C GLU A 415 -13.84 -7.04 -29.07
N VAL A 416 -13.84 -5.83 -29.63
CA VAL A 416 -13.15 -4.65 -29.07
C VAL A 416 -14.22 -3.64 -28.65
N SER A 417 -14.16 -3.18 -27.40
CA SER A 417 -15.06 -2.18 -26.83
C SER A 417 -14.35 -1.26 -25.84
N GLY A 418 -15.10 -0.49 -25.06
CA GLY A 418 -14.54 0.54 -24.15
C GLY A 418 -13.97 1.72 -24.93
N ARG A 419 -12.69 2.05 -24.71
CA ARG A 419 -11.99 3.13 -25.41
C ARG A 419 -11.54 2.76 -26.83
N GLY A 420 -11.69 1.50 -27.25
CA GLY A 420 -11.47 1.09 -28.64
C GLY A 420 -12.68 1.44 -29.51
N THR A 421 -12.52 2.40 -30.43
CA THR A 421 -13.60 2.93 -31.28
C THR A 421 -13.31 2.72 -32.77
N ASN A 422 -14.26 3.08 -33.64
CA ASN A 422 -14.11 2.94 -35.11
C ASN A 422 -13.63 1.54 -35.56
N VAL A 423 -14.20 0.51 -34.93
CA VAL A 423 -13.75 -0.87 -35.03
C VAL A 423 -14.04 -1.44 -36.42
N LYS A 424 -13.02 -2.04 -37.05
CA LYS A 424 -13.11 -2.75 -38.35
C LYS A 424 -12.60 -4.18 -38.20
N TYR A 425 -13.49 -5.13 -38.46
CA TYR A 425 -13.18 -6.55 -38.40
C TYR A 425 -12.62 -7.07 -39.73
N GLY A 426 -11.54 -7.83 -39.64
CA GLY A 426 -10.94 -8.57 -40.75
C GLY A 426 -10.77 -10.04 -40.41
N LYS A 427 -10.21 -10.81 -41.33
CA LYS A 427 -9.84 -12.20 -41.06
C LYS A 427 -8.69 -12.22 -40.04
N ASN A 428 -8.91 -12.81 -38.87
CA ASN A 428 -7.89 -12.94 -37.82
C ASN A 428 -7.27 -11.61 -37.37
N ALA A 429 -7.99 -10.50 -37.56
CA ALA A 429 -7.52 -9.17 -37.23
C ALA A 429 -8.69 -8.23 -36.90
N VAL A 430 -8.43 -7.27 -36.03
CA VAL A 430 -9.35 -6.18 -35.70
C VAL A 430 -8.56 -4.88 -35.69
N GLU A 431 -9.03 -3.85 -36.39
CA GLU A 431 -8.46 -2.51 -36.29
C GLU A 431 -9.41 -1.59 -35.52
N PHE A 432 -8.88 -0.73 -34.67
CA PHE A 432 -9.65 0.24 -33.90
C PHE A 432 -8.82 1.51 -33.65
N ASP A 433 -9.50 2.62 -33.39
CA ASP A 433 -8.88 3.86 -32.98
C ASP A 433 -8.92 3.95 -31.44
N TYR A 434 -7.85 4.46 -30.83
CA TYR A 434 -7.72 4.68 -29.40
C TYR A 434 -7.26 6.12 -29.11
N GLU A 435 -7.85 6.71 -28.07
CA GLU A 435 -7.42 7.96 -27.48
C GLU A 435 -7.30 7.79 -25.95
N PRO A 436 -6.23 8.26 -25.29
CA PRO A 436 -6.10 8.19 -23.84
C PRO A 436 -7.22 8.89 -23.07
N GLY A 437 -7.56 8.37 -21.89
CA GLY A 437 -8.53 8.92 -20.94
C GLY A 437 -9.10 7.85 -20.01
N LEU A 438 -10.09 8.22 -19.20
CA LEU A 438 -10.76 7.32 -18.25
C LEU A 438 -11.41 6.11 -18.95
N GLY A 439 -11.23 4.91 -18.41
CA GLY A 439 -11.59 3.62 -18.98
C GLY A 439 -10.44 2.96 -19.75
N GLY A 440 -10.64 1.72 -20.20
CA GLY A 440 -9.66 0.96 -20.98
C GLY A 440 -10.21 0.44 -22.31
N VAL A 441 -9.35 -0.19 -23.10
CA VAL A 441 -9.77 -0.99 -24.25
C VAL A 441 -10.13 -2.40 -23.74
N ASP A 442 -11.39 -2.78 -23.90
CA ASP A 442 -11.92 -4.07 -23.47
C ASP A 442 -11.91 -5.05 -24.65
N LEU A 443 -11.13 -6.12 -24.51
CA LEU A 443 -10.93 -7.15 -25.52
C LEU A 443 -11.60 -8.45 -25.04
N ARG A 444 -12.66 -8.90 -25.71
CA ARG A 444 -13.42 -10.09 -25.31
C ARG A 444 -13.41 -11.18 -26.36
N ILE A 445 -12.93 -12.36 -25.99
CA ILE A 445 -13.13 -13.58 -26.75
C ILE A 445 -14.60 -14.00 -26.57
N GLN A 446 -15.41 -13.65 -27.56
CA GLN A 446 -16.84 -13.99 -27.60
C GLN A 446 -17.07 -15.42 -28.08
N ARG A 447 -16.17 -15.92 -28.94
CA ARG A 447 -16.22 -17.28 -29.49
C ARG A 447 -14.81 -17.78 -29.72
N THR A 448 -14.57 -19.06 -29.42
CA THR A 448 -13.33 -19.76 -29.72
C THR A 448 -13.65 -21.20 -30.13
N HIS A 449 -12.88 -21.78 -31.04
CA HIS A 449 -13.13 -23.13 -31.58
C HIS A 449 -12.51 -24.22 -30.67
N LEU A 450 -13.30 -25.26 -30.36
CA LEU A 450 -12.85 -26.41 -29.56
C LEU A 450 -11.94 -27.35 -30.36
N GLY A 451 -10.98 -28.02 -29.71
CA GLY A 451 -10.16 -29.07 -30.35
C GLY A 451 -8.90 -28.57 -31.08
N GLY A 452 -8.27 -27.50 -30.59
CA GLY A 452 -6.91 -27.10 -30.96
C GLY A 452 -6.79 -25.90 -31.92
N ASP A 453 -7.89 -25.43 -32.49
CA ASP A 453 -7.93 -24.22 -33.35
C ASP A 453 -8.50 -23.01 -32.61
N TYR A 454 -8.24 -22.91 -31.30
CA TYR A 454 -8.73 -21.83 -30.43
C TYR A 454 -7.93 -20.54 -30.63
N VAL A 455 -8.54 -19.41 -30.25
CA VAL A 455 -7.96 -18.08 -30.27
C VAL A 455 -6.73 -18.00 -29.35
N ARG A 456 -5.57 -17.64 -29.91
CA ARG A 456 -4.31 -17.50 -29.19
C ARG A 456 -3.36 -16.55 -29.94
N ASN A 457 -2.18 -16.31 -29.39
CA ASN A 457 -1.15 -15.44 -29.98
C ASN A 457 -1.74 -14.07 -30.36
N ILE A 458 -2.54 -13.51 -29.43
CA ILE A 458 -3.11 -12.17 -29.58
C ILE A 458 -1.98 -11.16 -29.44
N SER A 459 -1.87 -10.25 -30.40
CA SER A 459 -1.00 -9.08 -30.34
C SER A 459 -1.81 -7.83 -30.65
N VAL A 460 -1.48 -6.70 -30.02
CA VAL A 460 -2.10 -5.39 -30.26
C VAL A 460 -1.02 -4.35 -30.47
N VAL A 461 -0.86 -3.92 -31.72
CA VAL A 461 0.24 -3.03 -32.14
C VAL A 461 -0.32 -1.77 -32.77
N LYS A 462 0.23 -0.61 -32.39
CA LYS A 462 -0.09 0.67 -33.06
C LYS A 462 0.29 0.58 -34.53
N LEU A 463 -0.57 1.06 -35.43
CA LEU A 463 -0.44 0.86 -36.88
C LEU A 463 0.90 1.40 -37.42
N ASP A 464 1.40 2.50 -36.86
CA ASP A 464 2.69 3.11 -37.20
C ASP A 464 3.90 2.21 -36.89
N HIS A 465 3.73 1.23 -35.98
CA HIS A 465 4.79 0.34 -35.51
C HIS A 465 4.66 -1.10 -36.02
N VAL A 466 3.61 -1.42 -36.78
CA VAL A 466 3.36 -2.76 -37.30
C VAL A 466 4.55 -3.29 -38.11
N ALA A 467 5.16 -2.46 -38.95
CA ALA A 467 6.31 -2.90 -39.76
C ALA A 467 7.54 -3.23 -38.91
N ALA A 468 7.80 -2.47 -37.83
CA ALA A 468 8.90 -2.73 -36.92
C ALA A 468 8.65 -4.01 -36.10
N TYR A 469 7.42 -4.19 -35.60
CA TYR A 469 7.02 -5.40 -34.90
C TYR A 469 7.11 -6.65 -35.78
N ASP A 470 6.63 -6.57 -37.03
CA ASP A 470 6.74 -7.66 -38.01
C ASP A 470 8.20 -7.99 -38.37
N ALA A 471 9.13 -7.04 -38.17
CA ALA A 471 10.57 -7.24 -38.32
C ALA A 471 11.26 -7.76 -37.03
N GLY A 472 10.51 -8.02 -35.97
CA GLY A 472 11.01 -8.56 -34.70
C GLY A 472 11.42 -7.50 -33.67
N ALA A 473 11.10 -6.22 -33.88
CA ALA A 473 11.31 -5.21 -32.84
C ALA A 473 10.36 -5.44 -31.65
N ILE A 474 10.90 -5.38 -30.44
CA ILE A 474 10.14 -5.58 -29.19
C ILE A 474 9.73 -4.25 -28.59
N PHE A 475 10.67 -3.30 -28.48
CA PHE A 475 10.48 -2.08 -27.71
C PHE A 475 9.89 -0.94 -28.51
N ASN A 476 9.10 -0.12 -27.81
CA ASN A 476 8.61 1.16 -28.27
C ASN A 476 9.80 2.11 -28.49
N PRO A 477 10.02 2.61 -29.73
CA PRO A 477 11.18 3.44 -30.03
C PRO A 477 11.21 4.74 -29.23
N LEU A 478 10.04 5.34 -28.93
CA LEU A 478 9.99 6.56 -28.12
C LEU A 478 10.45 6.29 -26.69
N TRP A 479 10.06 5.16 -26.11
CA TRP A 479 10.51 4.78 -24.77
C TRP A 479 12.00 4.42 -24.77
N LEU A 480 12.46 3.66 -25.77
CA LEU A 480 13.87 3.31 -25.91
C LEU A 480 14.77 4.54 -26.01
N ASP A 481 14.34 5.58 -26.76
CA ASP A 481 15.05 6.85 -26.86
C ASP A 481 15.18 7.57 -25.51
N ARG A 482 14.17 7.46 -24.62
CA ARG A 482 14.25 8.01 -23.25
C ARG A 482 15.24 7.24 -22.38
N MET A 483 15.34 5.93 -22.58
CA MET A 483 16.20 5.04 -21.79
C MET A 483 17.65 5.04 -22.26
N GLN A 484 17.92 5.47 -23.50
CA GLN A 484 19.29 5.57 -24.00
C GLN A 484 20.13 6.53 -23.13
N GLY A 485 21.35 6.10 -22.81
CA GLY A 485 22.33 6.89 -22.06
C GLY A 485 22.50 6.47 -20.59
N PHE A 486 21.50 5.84 -19.97
CA PHE A 486 21.69 5.32 -18.62
C PHE A 486 22.76 4.22 -18.59
N SER A 487 23.58 4.23 -17.54
CA SER A 487 24.67 3.28 -17.32
C SER A 487 24.16 1.92 -16.87
N ALA A 488 23.02 1.85 -16.16
CA ALA A 488 22.39 0.61 -15.77
C ALA A 488 20.86 0.71 -15.68
N PHE A 489 20.17 -0.42 -15.80
CA PHE A 489 18.74 -0.53 -15.48
C PHE A 489 18.52 -1.45 -14.27
N ARG A 490 17.75 -0.97 -13.29
CA ARG A 490 17.29 -1.79 -12.16
C ARG A 490 15.93 -2.38 -12.47
N PHE A 491 15.85 -3.71 -12.45
CA PHE A 491 14.66 -4.45 -12.89
C PHE A 491 13.71 -4.85 -11.76
N MET A 492 13.85 -4.30 -10.55
CA MET A 492 13.07 -4.69 -9.35
C MET A 492 11.56 -4.85 -9.63
N ASP A 493 10.92 -3.83 -10.20
CA ASP A 493 9.49 -3.85 -10.54
C ASP A 493 9.19 -4.71 -11.78
N TRP A 494 10.05 -4.68 -12.80
CA TRP A 494 9.90 -5.56 -13.97
C TRP A 494 10.01 -7.04 -13.59
N MET A 495 10.74 -7.38 -12.53
CA MET A 495 10.87 -8.75 -12.02
C MET A 495 9.76 -9.14 -11.04
N GLU A 496 8.86 -8.20 -10.66
CA GLU A 496 7.85 -8.41 -9.60
C GLU A 496 8.53 -8.96 -8.33
N THR A 497 9.55 -8.24 -7.86
CA THR A 497 10.45 -8.69 -6.77
C THR A 497 9.79 -8.66 -5.40
N ASN A 498 9.07 -7.59 -5.09
CA ASN A 498 8.35 -7.44 -3.82
C ASN A 498 7.24 -8.49 -3.74
N ASP A 499 7.12 -9.17 -2.60
CA ASP A 499 6.12 -10.22 -2.36
C ASP A 499 6.13 -11.37 -3.37
N SER A 500 7.25 -11.55 -4.08
CA SER A 500 7.36 -12.52 -5.17
C SER A 500 7.12 -13.95 -4.70
N THR A 501 6.27 -14.68 -5.41
CA THR A 501 6.00 -16.11 -5.17
C THR A 501 6.86 -17.05 -6.01
N GLN A 502 7.74 -16.50 -6.85
CA GLN A 502 8.64 -17.28 -7.71
C GLN A 502 9.67 -18.02 -6.87
N SER A 503 9.77 -19.34 -7.05
CA SER A 503 10.70 -20.20 -6.30
C SER A 503 11.54 -21.11 -7.19
N ALA A 504 10.92 -22.01 -7.95
CA ALA A 504 11.62 -22.94 -8.83
C ALA A 504 11.77 -22.40 -10.26
N TRP A 505 12.86 -22.77 -10.95
CA TRP A 505 13.16 -22.30 -12.32
C TRP A 505 12.02 -22.44 -13.33
N LYS A 506 11.23 -23.52 -13.20
CA LYS A 506 10.11 -23.80 -14.10
C LYS A 506 8.97 -22.77 -14.00
N ASP A 507 8.87 -22.05 -12.88
CA ASP A 507 7.76 -21.16 -12.54
C ASP A 507 8.06 -19.69 -12.93
N ARG A 508 9.20 -19.43 -13.57
CA ARG A 508 9.60 -18.09 -14.05
C ARG A 508 8.72 -17.59 -15.21
N PRO A 509 8.66 -16.26 -15.43
CA PRO A 509 8.13 -15.66 -16.65
C PRO A 509 8.86 -16.12 -17.90
N LYS A 510 8.14 -16.19 -19.03
CA LYS A 510 8.67 -16.61 -20.33
C LYS A 510 8.29 -15.62 -21.43
N PRO A 511 9.13 -15.45 -22.48
CA PRO A 511 8.85 -14.53 -23.58
C PRO A 511 7.52 -14.79 -24.32
N ASP A 512 7.05 -16.03 -24.32
CA ASP A 512 5.81 -16.45 -24.96
C ASP A 512 4.58 -16.37 -24.05
N ASP A 513 4.71 -15.96 -22.78
CA ASP A 513 3.58 -15.65 -21.92
C ASP A 513 2.71 -14.56 -22.57
N TYR A 514 1.39 -14.74 -22.54
CA TYR A 514 0.48 -13.80 -23.21
C TYR A 514 0.56 -12.37 -22.66
N THR A 515 0.89 -12.22 -21.37
CA THR A 515 1.09 -10.95 -20.67
C THR A 515 2.25 -11.05 -19.69
N TYR A 516 2.95 -9.94 -19.47
CA TYR A 516 3.99 -9.80 -18.44
C TYR A 516 3.44 -9.22 -17.13
N GLY A 517 2.19 -8.72 -17.11
CA GLY A 517 1.55 -8.19 -15.90
C GLY A 517 1.03 -9.23 -14.90
N ARG A 518 1.67 -10.41 -14.84
CA ARG A 518 1.34 -11.49 -13.89
C ARG A 518 2.53 -11.94 -13.06
N HIS A 519 3.63 -12.22 -13.74
CA HIS A 519 4.84 -12.78 -13.13
C HIS A 519 6.05 -11.89 -13.39
N GLY A 520 5.86 -10.74 -14.05
CA GLY A 520 6.93 -9.85 -14.46
C GLY A 520 7.38 -10.07 -15.89
N VAL A 521 8.28 -9.20 -16.33
CA VAL A 521 8.96 -9.24 -17.62
C VAL A 521 10.01 -10.37 -17.60
N PRO A 522 10.10 -11.22 -18.63
CA PRO A 522 11.09 -12.30 -18.67
C PRO A 522 12.53 -11.78 -18.78
N MET A 523 13.48 -12.52 -18.19
CA MET A 523 14.91 -12.17 -18.24
C MET A 523 15.45 -12.04 -19.67
N GLU A 524 14.90 -12.80 -20.62
CA GLU A 524 15.32 -12.74 -22.02
C GLU A 524 14.97 -11.38 -22.65
N ILE A 525 13.86 -10.78 -22.21
CA ILE A 525 13.45 -9.43 -22.63
C ILE A 525 14.30 -8.37 -21.94
N MET A 526 14.63 -8.57 -20.66
CA MET A 526 15.55 -7.68 -19.93
C MET A 526 16.93 -7.64 -20.58
N VAL A 527 17.53 -8.80 -20.90
CA VAL A 527 18.84 -8.85 -21.54
C VAL A 527 18.81 -8.28 -22.96
N GLU A 528 17.73 -8.47 -23.72
CA GLU A 528 17.57 -7.82 -25.03
C GLU A 528 17.52 -6.28 -24.91
N LEU A 529 16.90 -5.73 -23.86
CA LEU A 529 16.96 -4.29 -23.58
C LEU A 529 18.39 -3.82 -23.31
N LEU A 530 19.11 -4.55 -22.44
CA LEU A 530 20.49 -4.22 -22.08
C LEU A 530 21.40 -4.25 -23.32
N ASN A 531 21.30 -5.28 -24.14
CA ASN A 531 22.09 -5.40 -25.38
C ASN A 531 21.73 -4.29 -26.40
N ARG A 532 20.49 -3.78 -26.42
CA ARG A 532 20.14 -2.66 -27.32
C ARG A 532 20.66 -1.31 -26.87
N THR A 533 20.73 -1.09 -25.57
CA THR A 533 21.07 0.20 -24.97
C THR A 533 22.55 0.31 -24.64
N GLY A 534 23.21 -0.82 -24.40
CA GLY A 534 24.58 -0.90 -23.87
C GLY A 534 24.66 -0.69 -22.36
N ALA A 535 23.53 -0.63 -21.64
CA ALA A 535 23.49 -0.45 -20.19
C ALA A 535 23.80 -1.76 -19.43
N ASP A 536 24.32 -1.65 -18.22
CA ASP A 536 24.47 -2.77 -17.29
C ASP A 536 23.11 -3.19 -16.70
N GLY A 537 23.01 -4.44 -16.23
CA GLY A 537 21.76 -4.98 -15.68
C GLY A 537 21.81 -5.14 -14.16
N TRP A 538 20.91 -4.51 -13.43
CA TRP A 538 20.71 -4.75 -12.00
C TRP A 538 19.47 -5.61 -11.76
N PHE A 539 19.72 -6.87 -11.42
CA PHE A 539 18.73 -7.91 -11.22
C PHE A 539 18.48 -8.19 -9.74
N ASN A 540 17.20 -8.27 -9.36
CA ASN A 540 16.75 -8.54 -8.00
C ASN A 540 16.18 -9.96 -7.92
N MET A 541 16.95 -10.90 -7.36
CA MET A 541 16.52 -12.31 -7.28
C MET A 541 15.35 -12.44 -6.29
N PRO A 542 14.26 -13.16 -6.62
CA PRO A 542 13.16 -13.40 -5.69
C PRO A 542 13.65 -14.03 -4.38
N HIS A 543 13.09 -13.62 -3.24
CA HIS A 543 13.51 -14.13 -1.93
C HIS A 543 13.26 -15.64 -1.76
N LEU A 544 12.25 -16.19 -2.46
CA LEU A 544 11.95 -17.62 -2.47
C LEU A 544 12.71 -18.42 -3.54
N ALA A 545 13.53 -17.77 -4.37
CA ALA A 545 14.25 -18.45 -5.45
C ALA A 545 15.21 -19.52 -4.89
N ASP A 546 15.07 -20.75 -5.40
CA ASP A 546 15.99 -21.83 -5.05
C ASP A 546 17.34 -21.68 -5.78
N ASP A 547 18.35 -22.44 -5.34
CA ASP A 547 19.70 -22.32 -5.90
C ASP A 547 19.75 -22.68 -7.39
N ALA A 548 18.85 -23.55 -7.86
CA ALA A 548 18.75 -23.92 -9.26
C ALA A 548 18.21 -22.74 -10.09
N TYR A 549 17.18 -22.05 -9.61
CA TYR A 549 16.67 -20.82 -10.22
C TYR A 549 17.79 -19.79 -10.36
N ILE A 550 18.50 -19.49 -9.26
CA ILE A 550 19.57 -18.48 -9.24
C ILE A 550 20.68 -18.86 -10.22
N ARG A 551 21.10 -20.13 -10.23
CA ARG A 551 22.18 -20.62 -11.11
C ARG A 551 21.82 -20.55 -12.58
N GLU A 552 20.61 -20.97 -12.95
CA GLU A 552 20.15 -20.93 -14.34
C GLU A 552 19.95 -19.48 -14.82
N PHE A 553 19.46 -18.58 -13.95
CA PHE A 553 19.37 -17.15 -14.25
C PHE A 553 20.76 -16.56 -14.50
N ALA A 554 21.69 -16.77 -13.58
CA ALA A 554 23.08 -16.31 -13.69
C ALA A 554 23.75 -16.82 -14.97
N THR A 555 23.51 -18.10 -15.32
CA THR A 555 24.07 -18.75 -16.52
C THR A 555 23.55 -18.07 -17.77
N TYR A 556 22.24 -17.84 -17.85
CA TYR A 556 21.64 -17.16 -18.99
C TYR A 556 22.22 -15.75 -19.17
N VAL A 557 22.27 -14.96 -18.10
CA VAL A 557 22.81 -13.59 -18.16
C VAL A 557 24.27 -13.59 -18.61
N ARG A 558 25.13 -14.42 -18.00
CA ARG A 558 26.55 -14.54 -18.36
C ARG A 558 26.76 -14.82 -19.86
N ASP A 559 25.94 -15.73 -20.41
CA ASP A 559 26.08 -16.25 -21.76
C ASP A 559 25.48 -15.33 -22.84
N THR A 560 24.57 -14.43 -22.48
CA THR A 560 23.79 -13.62 -23.43
C THR A 560 23.99 -12.11 -23.32
N LEU A 561 24.40 -11.61 -22.16
CA LEU A 561 24.78 -10.21 -21.97
C LEU A 561 26.13 -9.95 -22.65
N TRP A 562 26.34 -8.78 -23.27
CA TRP A 562 27.61 -8.50 -23.94
C TRP A 562 28.80 -8.51 -22.98
N ILE A 563 29.97 -8.86 -23.50
CA ILE A 563 31.17 -9.13 -22.69
C ILE A 563 31.67 -7.91 -21.90
N GLU A 564 31.40 -6.70 -22.40
CA GLU A 564 31.79 -5.43 -21.75
C GLU A 564 30.78 -4.93 -20.71
N GLN A 565 29.60 -5.55 -20.64
CA GLN A 565 28.54 -5.18 -19.69
C GLN A 565 28.65 -5.99 -18.40
N LYS A 566 28.15 -5.39 -17.31
CA LYS A 566 28.13 -5.97 -15.97
C LYS A 566 26.72 -6.39 -15.55
N ALA A 567 26.67 -7.42 -14.71
CA ALA A 567 25.48 -7.80 -13.96
C ALA A 567 25.64 -7.38 -12.49
N TYR A 568 24.78 -6.48 -12.03
CA TYR A 568 24.57 -6.19 -10.61
C TYR A 568 23.50 -7.16 -10.10
N VAL A 569 23.77 -7.83 -8.98
CA VAL A 569 22.87 -8.86 -8.44
C VAL A 569 22.61 -8.60 -6.97
N GLU A 570 21.32 -8.51 -6.64
CA GLU A 570 20.81 -8.24 -5.30
C GLU A 570 19.77 -9.32 -4.93
N LEU A 571 19.79 -9.78 -3.67
CA LEU A 571 18.72 -10.66 -3.18
C LEU A 571 17.52 -9.81 -2.77
N SER A 572 16.39 -10.01 -3.44
CA SER A 572 15.11 -9.35 -3.17
C SER A 572 15.23 -7.81 -3.18
N ASN A 573 14.34 -7.14 -2.44
CA ASN A 573 14.29 -5.71 -2.26
C ASN A 573 13.86 -5.42 -0.81
N GLU A 574 14.57 -4.52 -0.14
CA GLU A 574 14.23 -4.03 1.20
C GLU A 574 13.78 -5.11 2.18
N VAL A 575 14.55 -6.19 2.33
CA VAL A 575 14.21 -7.28 3.27
C VAL A 575 14.15 -6.78 4.73
N TRP A 576 14.70 -5.60 5.01
CA TRP A 576 14.55 -4.89 6.27
C TRP A 576 13.12 -4.35 6.51
N ASN A 577 12.30 -4.19 5.48
CA ASN A 577 11.00 -3.53 5.51
C ASN A 577 9.86 -4.53 5.76
N TRP A 578 9.27 -4.47 6.96
CA TRP A 578 8.16 -5.33 7.39
C TRP A 578 6.84 -5.11 6.66
N GLN A 579 6.75 -4.11 5.77
CA GLN A 579 5.61 -3.97 4.85
C GLN A 579 5.55 -5.08 3.81
N PHE A 580 6.67 -5.77 3.55
CA PHE A 580 6.75 -6.82 2.55
C PHE A 580 6.90 -8.22 3.17
N GLN A 581 6.33 -9.23 2.50
CA GLN A 581 6.37 -10.63 2.91
C GLN A 581 7.80 -11.19 2.98
N GLN A 582 8.74 -10.66 2.20
CA GLN A 582 10.13 -11.10 2.28
C GLN A 582 10.78 -10.87 3.65
N ALA A 583 10.38 -9.83 4.39
CA ALA A 583 10.89 -9.60 5.75
C ALA A 583 10.36 -10.65 6.73
N ALA A 584 9.06 -10.95 6.67
CA ALA A 584 8.43 -12.00 7.46
C ALA A 584 9.03 -13.38 7.14
N TRP A 585 9.23 -13.69 5.86
CA TRP A 585 9.92 -14.91 5.44
C TRP A 585 11.33 -15.00 6.02
N ALA A 586 12.12 -13.93 5.94
CA ALA A 586 13.48 -13.93 6.46
C ALA A 586 13.51 -14.12 7.98
N GLU A 587 12.54 -13.57 8.72
CA GLU A 587 12.38 -13.82 10.15
C GLU A 587 12.03 -15.29 10.43
N GLU A 588 11.06 -15.87 9.70
CA GLU A 588 10.71 -17.29 9.85
C GLU A 588 11.93 -18.19 9.62
N GLN A 589 12.75 -17.88 8.62
CA GLN A 589 13.97 -18.65 8.37
C GLN A 589 15.04 -18.43 9.44
N ALA A 590 15.19 -17.21 9.95
CA ALA A 590 16.09 -16.89 11.06
C ALA A 590 15.70 -17.67 12.32
N GLN A 591 14.40 -17.72 12.64
CA GLN A 591 13.85 -18.50 13.76
C GLN A 591 14.07 -20.00 13.55
N VAL A 592 13.89 -20.51 12.33
CA VAL A 592 14.18 -21.92 12.01
C VAL A 592 15.66 -22.23 12.23
N ARG A 593 16.56 -21.35 11.79
CA ARG A 593 18.02 -21.56 11.83
C ARG A 593 18.61 -21.38 13.23
N TRP A 594 18.32 -20.26 13.89
CA TRP A 594 18.99 -19.83 15.12
C TRP A 594 18.14 -19.98 16.39
N LYS A 595 16.84 -20.28 16.28
CA LYS A 595 15.92 -20.36 17.42
C LYS A 595 15.88 -19.07 18.24
N GLN A 596 16.00 -17.92 17.57
CA GLN A 596 15.95 -16.58 18.14
C GLN A 596 15.15 -15.67 17.21
N ASP A 597 14.50 -14.67 17.79
CA ASP A 597 13.72 -13.65 17.09
C ASP A 597 14.58 -12.43 16.76
N ASN A 598 14.08 -11.57 15.87
CA ASN A 598 14.69 -10.31 15.44
C ASN A 598 16.04 -10.48 14.71
N LEU A 599 16.19 -11.56 13.95
CA LEU A 599 17.41 -11.88 13.19
C LEU A 599 17.18 -11.94 11.67
N TRP A 600 16.01 -11.53 11.18
CA TRP A 600 15.66 -11.55 9.76
C TRP A 600 16.70 -10.88 8.85
N VAL A 601 17.27 -9.73 9.22
CA VAL A 601 18.30 -9.05 8.41
C VAL A 601 19.64 -9.81 8.42
N SER A 602 19.95 -10.53 9.49
CA SER A 602 21.12 -11.43 9.53
C SER A 602 20.89 -12.64 8.61
N TYR A 603 19.68 -13.21 8.61
CA TYR A 603 19.34 -14.32 7.72
C TYR A 603 19.34 -13.89 6.25
N TYR A 604 18.77 -12.72 5.96
CA TYR A 604 18.87 -12.06 4.66
C TYR A 604 20.32 -12.01 4.16
N ALA A 605 21.24 -11.54 5.00
CA ALA A 605 22.66 -11.45 4.64
C ALA A 605 23.27 -12.81 4.30
N VAL A 606 22.89 -13.86 5.03
CA VAL A 606 23.32 -15.23 4.75
C VAL A 606 22.77 -15.73 3.41
N ARG A 607 21.47 -15.55 3.14
CA ARG A 607 20.90 -15.96 1.85
C ARG A 607 21.49 -15.16 0.68
N ALA A 608 21.76 -13.87 0.88
CA ALA A 608 22.34 -13.02 -0.13
C ALA A 608 23.78 -13.45 -0.44
N MET A 609 24.54 -13.89 0.57
CA MET A 609 25.87 -14.47 0.41
C MET A 609 25.82 -15.78 -0.38
N GLU A 610 24.88 -16.69 -0.08
CA GLU A 610 24.70 -17.93 -0.85
C GLU A 610 24.40 -17.65 -2.34
N MET A 611 23.55 -16.65 -2.62
CA MET A 611 23.30 -16.16 -3.98
C MET A 611 24.59 -15.62 -4.62
N ALA A 612 25.34 -14.78 -3.91
CA ALA A 612 26.60 -14.18 -4.39
C ALA A 612 27.65 -15.25 -4.74
N GLU A 613 27.74 -16.33 -3.97
CA GLU A 613 28.60 -17.48 -4.27
C GLU A 613 28.16 -18.20 -5.55
N ILE A 614 26.85 -18.49 -5.71
CA ILE A 614 26.33 -19.14 -6.93
C ILE A 614 26.67 -18.32 -8.18
N TRP A 615 26.46 -17.00 -8.13
CA TRP A 615 26.81 -16.13 -9.25
C TRP A 615 28.31 -16.10 -9.53
N SER A 616 29.14 -16.04 -8.48
CA SER A 616 30.61 -16.09 -8.63
C SER A 616 31.08 -17.40 -9.26
N GLU A 617 30.52 -18.54 -8.85
CA GLU A 617 30.81 -19.84 -9.44
C GLU A 617 30.43 -19.92 -10.92
N VAL A 618 29.28 -19.35 -11.29
CA VAL A 618 28.80 -19.32 -12.67
C VAL A 618 29.70 -18.43 -13.54
N TYR A 619 30.07 -17.25 -13.06
CA TYR A 619 30.93 -16.34 -13.82
C TYR A 619 32.39 -16.80 -13.88
N GLY A 620 32.87 -17.53 -12.86
CA GLY A 620 34.24 -18.03 -12.77
C GLY A 620 35.25 -16.89 -12.94
N ASP A 621 36.22 -17.08 -13.85
CA ASP A 621 37.26 -16.10 -14.14
C ASP A 621 36.74 -14.75 -14.67
N GLN A 622 35.45 -14.65 -15.05
CA GLN A 622 34.83 -13.40 -15.49
C GLN A 622 34.20 -12.58 -14.35
N ALA A 623 34.15 -13.11 -13.12
CA ALA A 623 33.43 -12.47 -12.02
C ALA A 623 33.99 -11.07 -11.72
N ASP A 624 35.32 -10.94 -11.61
CA ASP A 624 35.98 -9.67 -11.25
C ASP A 624 35.71 -8.53 -12.26
N ASP A 625 35.47 -8.87 -13.53
CA ASP A 625 35.27 -7.90 -14.61
C ASP A 625 33.78 -7.61 -14.90
N ARG A 626 32.91 -8.61 -14.70
CA ARG A 626 31.52 -8.60 -15.22
C ARG A 626 30.43 -8.76 -14.16
N LEU A 627 30.78 -8.99 -12.90
CA LEU A 627 29.81 -9.23 -11.82
C LEU A 627 29.98 -8.18 -10.72
N VAL A 628 28.86 -7.65 -10.22
CA VAL A 628 28.81 -6.81 -9.02
C VAL A 628 27.77 -7.40 -8.07
N LYS A 629 28.21 -7.98 -6.96
CA LYS A 629 27.33 -8.53 -5.92
C LYS A 629 26.95 -7.41 -4.96
N VAL A 630 25.64 -7.19 -4.81
CA VAL A 630 25.07 -6.07 -4.06
C VAL A 630 24.43 -6.57 -2.77
N ILE A 631 24.73 -5.90 -1.66
CA ILE A 631 24.04 -6.03 -0.38
C ILE A 631 23.45 -4.67 0.03
N SER A 632 22.22 -4.63 0.54
CA SER A 632 21.52 -3.38 0.85
C SER A 632 21.13 -3.26 2.33
N THR A 633 20.87 -2.02 2.78
CA THR A 633 20.32 -1.73 4.12
C THR A 633 19.30 -0.59 4.08
N GLN A 634 18.72 -0.28 5.25
CA GLN A 634 17.86 0.89 5.46
C GLN A 634 18.71 2.12 5.80
N THR A 635 18.62 3.18 4.99
CA THR A 635 19.49 4.37 5.09
C THR A 635 19.35 5.17 6.39
N GLY A 636 18.14 5.32 6.91
CA GLY A 636 17.82 6.09 8.12
C GLY A 636 18.05 5.34 9.45
N TRP A 637 18.19 4.02 9.44
CA TRP A 637 18.41 3.17 10.61
C TRP A 637 19.89 2.86 10.75
N LEU A 638 20.63 3.89 11.17
CA LEU A 638 22.07 3.79 11.38
C LEU A 638 22.41 2.68 12.39
N GLY A 639 23.29 1.77 11.99
CA GLY A 639 23.71 0.61 12.79
C GLY A 639 23.01 -0.69 12.41
N LEU A 640 21.91 -0.66 11.64
CA LEU A 640 21.26 -1.88 11.14
C LEU A 640 22.21 -2.69 10.25
N GLU A 641 23.05 -1.99 9.48
CA GLU A 641 24.05 -2.58 8.60
C GLU A 641 25.10 -3.43 9.33
N ASP A 642 25.34 -3.24 10.63
CA ASP A 642 26.24 -4.11 11.40
C ASP A 642 25.71 -5.55 11.45
N GLN A 643 24.39 -5.73 11.62
CA GLN A 643 23.76 -7.05 11.60
C GLN A 643 23.82 -7.69 10.21
N ILE A 644 23.83 -6.90 9.14
CA ILE A 644 23.87 -7.39 7.75
C ILE A 644 25.31 -7.71 7.33
N LEU A 645 26.22 -6.74 7.46
CA LEU A 645 27.59 -6.84 6.96
C LEU A 645 28.46 -7.80 7.78
N ARG A 646 28.14 -8.00 9.07
CA ARG A 646 28.84 -8.95 9.95
C ARG A 646 28.06 -10.22 10.20
N ALA A 647 26.74 -10.15 10.41
CA ALA A 647 25.90 -11.29 10.79
C ALA A 647 26.55 -12.18 11.88
N PRO A 648 26.73 -11.70 13.13
CA PRO A 648 27.51 -12.40 14.16
C PRO A 648 27.00 -13.82 14.43
N HIS A 649 25.68 -14.03 14.43
CA HIS A 649 25.08 -15.36 14.64
C HIS A 649 25.48 -16.38 13.57
N TRP A 650 25.70 -15.93 12.33
CA TRP A 650 26.22 -16.77 11.25
C TRP A 650 27.69 -17.14 11.50
N GLN A 651 28.52 -16.17 11.90
CA GLN A 651 29.93 -16.42 12.19
C GLN A 651 30.12 -17.36 13.39
N ASP A 652 29.21 -17.32 14.37
CA ASP A 652 29.25 -18.20 15.54
C ASP A 652 28.92 -19.67 15.21
N GLU A 653 28.25 -19.96 14.09
CA GLU A 653 27.94 -21.35 13.68
C GLU A 653 29.21 -22.15 13.32
N SER A 654 30.23 -21.50 12.75
CA SER A 654 31.47 -22.14 12.32
C SER A 654 32.61 -21.13 12.20
N ALA A 655 33.81 -21.53 12.63
CA ALA A 655 35.01 -20.72 12.43
C ALA A 655 35.41 -20.52 10.95
N GLU A 656 34.81 -21.27 10.03
CA GLU A 656 34.99 -21.10 8.59
C GLU A 656 34.06 -20.03 7.99
N ASN A 657 32.99 -19.66 8.70
CA ASN A 657 32.02 -18.67 8.24
C ASN A 657 32.63 -17.28 8.32
N LYS A 658 32.79 -16.64 7.16
CA LYS A 658 33.27 -15.26 7.07
C LYS A 658 32.10 -14.29 7.19
N ALA A 659 32.43 -13.05 7.58
CA ALA A 659 31.47 -11.96 7.56
C ALA A 659 30.87 -11.77 6.15
N PRO A 660 29.55 -11.58 6.00
CA PRO A 660 28.88 -11.38 4.71
C PRO A 660 29.53 -10.29 3.86
N ALA A 661 30.00 -9.20 4.45
CA ALA A 661 30.70 -8.12 3.73
C ALA A 661 31.85 -8.59 2.83
N THR A 662 32.49 -9.73 3.13
CA THR A 662 33.59 -10.28 2.33
C THR A 662 33.16 -10.94 1.01
N TYR A 663 31.86 -11.06 0.76
CA TYR A 663 31.28 -11.70 -0.43
C TYR A 663 30.71 -10.71 -1.45
N PHE A 664 30.55 -9.44 -1.06
CA PHE A 664 29.93 -8.40 -1.87
C PHE A 664 30.97 -7.42 -2.41
N ASP A 665 30.61 -6.74 -3.50
CA ASP A 665 31.43 -5.72 -4.13
C ASP A 665 30.83 -4.31 -3.90
N ALA A 666 29.52 -4.24 -3.68
CA ALA A 666 28.79 -2.99 -3.49
C ALA A 666 27.81 -3.05 -2.31
N TYR A 667 27.71 -1.92 -1.62
CA TYR A 667 26.80 -1.65 -0.53
C TYR A 667 25.78 -0.60 -0.95
N ALA A 668 24.50 -0.95 -0.91
CA ALA A 668 23.43 -0.14 -1.44
C ALA A 668 22.56 0.52 -0.35
N VAL A 669 22.28 1.81 -0.55
CA VAL A 669 21.38 2.63 0.30
C VAL A 669 20.39 3.43 -0.56
N THR A 670 19.37 4.03 0.04
CA THR A 670 18.51 5.02 -0.61
C THR A 670 19.05 6.44 -0.50
N GLY A 671 18.54 7.34 -1.35
CA GLY A 671 18.82 8.79 -1.32
C GLY A 671 17.56 9.64 -1.12
N TYR A 672 16.50 9.10 -0.52
CA TYR A 672 15.21 9.79 -0.41
C TYR A 672 15.27 11.00 0.51
N PHE A 673 14.72 12.13 0.06
CA PHE A 673 14.39 13.28 0.90
C PHE A 673 12.89 13.60 0.83
N SER A 674 12.31 14.06 1.95
CA SER A 674 10.90 14.45 2.00
C SER A 674 10.59 15.62 2.94
N ALA A 675 11.51 15.97 3.85
CA ALA A 675 11.27 16.84 5.00
C ALA A 675 9.99 16.50 5.80
N LEU A 676 9.53 15.25 5.66
CA LEU A 676 8.27 14.74 6.19
C LEU A 676 7.04 15.56 5.77
N LEU A 677 7.08 16.27 4.63
CA LEU A 677 6.01 17.19 4.21
C LEU A 677 4.62 16.56 4.12
N GLY A 678 4.53 15.27 3.86
CA GLY A 678 3.26 14.55 3.82
C GLY A 678 2.87 13.84 5.12
N ALA A 679 3.66 13.96 6.19
CA ALA A 679 3.31 13.43 7.50
C ALA A 679 2.21 14.27 8.17
N GLU A 680 1.40 13.64 9.03
CA GLU A 680 0.31 14.30 9.75
C GLU A 680 0.82 15.51 10.57
N ALA A 681 1.97 15.37 11.22
CA ALA A 681 2.58 16.44 12.02
C ALA A 681 2.93 17.70 11.21
N ARG A 682 3.15 17.60 9.89
CA ARG A 682 3.44 18.74 9.00
C ARG A 682 2.19 19.39 8.41
N GLN A 683 1.01 18.78 8.57
CA GLN A 683 -0.24 19.26 7.94
C GLN A 683 -0.60 20.72 8.28
N PRO A 684 -0.54 21.18 9.54
CA PRO A 684 -0.90 22.57 9.85
C PRO A 684 -0.01 23.58 9.13
N MET A 685 1.28 23.27 8.99
CA MET A 685 2.25 24.11 8.29
C MET A 685 1.98 24.15 6.80
N VAL A 686 1.85 22.99 6.15
CA VAL A 686 1.58 22.91 4.71
C VAL A 686 0.24 23.56 4.36
N LYS A 687 -0.82 23.30 5.15
CA LYS A 687 -2.14 23.93 4.93
C LYS A 687 -2.10 25.45 5.01
N ARG A 688 -1.30 25.99 5.93
CA ARG A 688 -1.07 27.44 6.01
C ARG A 688 -0.38 27.96 4.74
N TRP A 689 0.66 27.29 4.26
CA TRP A 689 1.35 27.67 3.01
C TRP A 689 0.41 27.68 1.82
N LEU A 690 -0.44 26.66 1.70
CA LEU A 690 -1.42 26.54 0.62
C LEU A 690 -2.45 27.68 0.67
N ASN A 691 -2.95 28.02 1.86
CA ASN A 691 -3.85 29.14 2.03
C ASN A 691 -3.20 30.48 1.69
N ASP A 692 -2.00 30.74 2.21
CA ASP A 692 -1.26 31.97 1.96
C ASP A 692 -0.93 32.13 0.47
N SER A 693 -0.59 31.02 -0.19
CA SER A 693 -0.33 30.95 -1.63
C SER A 693 -1.58 31.19 -2.47
N LEU A 694 -2.72 30.63 -2.07
CA LEU A 694 -4.01 30.88 -2.73
C LEU A 694 -4.41 32.37 -2.64
N VAL A 695 -4.27 32.98 -1.46
CA VAL A 695 -4.55 34.41 -1.25
C VAL A 695 -3.62 35.28 -2.10
N ALA A 696 -2.32 34.94 -2.17
CA ALA A 696 -1.37 35.66 -3.01
C ALA A 696 -1.75 35.59 -4.50
N ALA A 697 -2.18 34.41 -5.00
CA ALA A 697 -2.61 34.24 -6.38
C ALA A 697 -3.85 35.09 -6.72
N GLN A 698 -4.82 35.18 -5.81
CA GLN A 698 -6.02 36.03 -5.96
C GLN A 698 -5.64 37.52 -6.03
N GLN A 699 -4.81 37.99 -5.09
CA GLN A 699 -4.35 39.38 -5.09
C GLN A 699 -3.57 39.75 -6.36
N GLN A 700 -2.77 38.84 -6.89
CA GLN A 700 -2.06 39.05 -8.16
C GLN A 700 -3.02 39.11 -9.36
N ALA A 701 -4.06 38.28 -9.39
CA ALA A 701 -5.09 38.32 -10.43
C ALA A 701 -5.85 39.66 -10.40
N ASP A 702 -6.25 40.11 -9.21
CA ASP A 702 -6.90 41.41 -8.98
C ASP A 702 -6.00 42.57 -9.42
N ALA A 703 -4.72 42.56 -9.04
CA ALA A 703 -3.76 43.59 -9.43
C ALA A 703 -3.53 43.65 -10.95
N LYS A 704 -3.73 42.52 -11.66
CA LYS A 704 -3.70 42.45 -13.13
C LYS A 704 -5.03 42.86 -13.78
N GLY A 705 -6.06 43.15 -12.99
CA GLY A 705 -7.40 43.49 -13.48
C GLY A 705 -8.12 42.32 -14.16
N LEU A 706 -7.76 41.08 -13.82
CA LEU A 706 -8.44 39.88 -14.33
C LEU A 706 -9.81 39.72 -13.64
N SER A 707 -10.79 39.17 -14.36
CA SER A 707 -12.12 38.91 -13.81
C SER A 707 -12.76 37.69 -14.48
N GLY A 708 -13.77 37.09 -13.83
CA GLY A 708 -14.47 35.91 -14.35
C GLY A 708 -13.53 34.73 -14.61
N SER A 709 -13.71 34.04 -15.74
CA SER A 709 -12.91 32.86 -16.09
C SER A 709 -11.42 33.15 -16.17
N ALA A 710 -11.01 34.33 -16.63
CA ALA A 710 -9.59 34.71 -16.71
C ALA A 710 -8.95 34.86 -15.31
N HIS A 711 -9.74 35.29 -14.32
CA HIS A 711 -9.29 35.33 -12.93
C HIS A 711 -9.19 33.90 -12.35
N GLU A 712 -10.22 33.08 -12.55
CA GLU A 712 -10.25 31.67 -12.08
C GLU A 712 -9.10 30.85 -12.67
N GLU A 713 -8.82 30.97 -13.97
CA GLU A 713 -7.71 30.32 -14.65
C GLU A 713 -6.35 30.78 -14.10
N TYR A 714 -6.19 32.08 -13.83
CA TYR A 714 -4.97 32.61 -13.23
C TYR A 714 -4.76 32.05 -11.83
N VAL A 715 -5.77 32.10 -10.97
CA VAL A 715 -5.68 31.57 -9.60
C VAL A 715 -5.40 30.08 -9.62
N ALA A 716 -6.10 29.28 -10.44
CA ALA A 716 -5.87 27.85 -10.55
C ALA A 716 -4.43 27.52 -10.98
N LYS A 717 -3.82 28.35 -11.83
CA LYS A 717 -2.45 28.18 -12.30
C LYS A 717 -1.40 28.57 -11.24
N HIS A 718 -1.68 29.61 -10.45
CA HIS A 718 -0.70 30.25 -9.56
C HIS A 718 -0.93 29.95 -8.06
N ARG A 719 -1.98 29.19 -7.70
CA ARG A 719 -2.36 28.85 -6.31
C ARG A 719 -1.26 28.17 -5.50
N PHE A 720 -0.24 27.58 -6.13
CA PHE A 720 0.86 26.88 -5.44
C PHE A 720 2.22 27.60 -5.52
N ASP A 721 2.32 28.74 -6.19
CA ASP A 721 3.62 29.40 -6.44
C ASP A 721 4.37 29.74 -5.14
N LEU A 722 3.69 30.34 -4.16
CA LEU A 722 4.33 30.70 -2.88
C LEU A 722 4.59 29.46 -2.01
N ALA A 723 3.64 28.51 -1.99
CA ALA A 723 3.80 27.26 -1.24
C ALA A 723 4.99 26.42 -1.78
N THR A 724 5.24 26.47 -3.09
CA THR A 724 6.38 25.80 -3.74
C THR A 724 7.72 26.36 -3.25
N ILE A 725 7.84 27.70 -3.11
CA ILE A 725 9.04 28.34 -2.58
C ILE A 725 9.30 27.91 -1.13
N GLN A 726 8.25 27.86 -0.31
CA GLN A 726 8.34 27.44 1.09
C GLN A 726 8.71 25.97 1.22
N ALA A 727 8.07 25.10 0.43
CA ALA A 727 8.38 23.68 0.40
C ALA A 727 9.78 23.38 -0.14
N TRP A 728 10.27 24.15 -1.13
CA TRP A 728 11.65 24.02 -1.60
C TRP A 728 12.65 24.32 -0.48
N ALA A 729 12.48 25.44 0.24
CA ALA A 729 13.37 25.79 1.34
C ALA A 729 13.31 24.74 2.46
N GLU A 730 12.11 24.25 2.78
CA GLU A 730 11.93 23.19 3.77
C GLU A 730 12.61 21.88 3.35
N LEU A 731 12.39 21.44 2.11
CA LEU A 731 13.01 20.21 1.58
C LEU A 731 14.53 20.31 1.51
N ARG A 732 15.05 21.50 1.22
CA ARG A 732 16.49 21.72 1.08
C ARG A 732 17.21 21.60 2.41
N ASP A 733 16.78 22.36 3.43
CA ASP A 733 17.51 22.48 4.70
C ASP A 733 16.62 22.77 5.92
N GLY A 734 15.30 22.70 5.78
CA GLY A 734 14.37 22.94 6.89
C GLY A 734 14.26 24.42 7.28
N ALA A 735 14.66 25.37 6.43
CA ALA A 735 14.68 26.78 6.79
C ALA A 735 13.32 27.38 7.17
N THR A 736 12.20 26.76 6.80
CA THR A 736 10.87 27.28 7.12
C THR A 736 10.40 26.85 8.50
N SER A 737 10.64 25.60 8.90
CA SER A 737 10.28 25.07 10.23
C SER A 737 11.40 25.21 11.28
N GLY A 738 12.66 25.33 10.84
CA GLY A 738 13.84 25.18 11.69
C GLY A 738 14.23 23.73 11.97
N GLU A 739 13.58 22.75 11.35
CA GLU A 739 13.83 21.32 11.54
C GLU A 739 14.51 20.70 10.31
N ASN A 740 15.70 20.15 10.51
CA ASN A 740 16.49 19.56 9.42
C ASN A 740 16.16 18.07 9.15
N VAL A 741 15.12 17.50 9.77
CA VAL A 741 14.85 16.06 9.64
C VAL A 741 14.40 15.70 8.23
N ASP A 742 14.98 14.63 7.67
CA ASP A 742 14.65 14.11 6.34
C ASP A 742 14.75 15.10 5.17
N THR A 743 15.47 16.20 5.35
CA THR A 743 15.81 17.19 4.33
C THR A 743 16.97 16.69 3.46
N LEU A 744 17.18 17.36 2.33
CA LEU A 744 18.32 17.11 1.47
C LEU A 744 19.66 17.39 2.19
N ALA A 745 19.77 18.49 2.93
CA ALA A 745 20.97 18.84 3.68
C ALA A 745 21.31 17.76 4.71
N HIS A 746 20.35 17.32 5.53
CA HIS A 746 20.58 16.25 6.50
C HIS A 746 21.05 14.94 5.86
N ASN A 747 20.48 14.58 4.70
CA ASN A 747 20.97 13.42 3.95
C ASN A 747 22.41 13.61 3.48
N LEU A 748 22.74 14.75 2.87
CA LEU A 748 24.05 15.00 2.28
C LEU A 748 25.17 15.28 3.30
N THR A 749 24.84 15.76 4.50
CA THR A 749 25.83 16.12 5.52
C THR A 749 25.96 15.11 6.66
N GLU A 750 24.96 14.26 6.88
CA GLU A 750 24.96 13.31 8.00
C GLU A 750 24.75 11.86 7.55
N ARG A 751 23.59 11.54 6.97
CA ARG A 751 23.23 10.13 6.70
C ARG A 751 24.08 9.48 5.61
N LEU A 752 24.23 10.13 4.45
CA LEU A 752 24.99 9.54 3.35
C LEU A 752 26.50 9.54 3.62
N PRO A 753 27.10 10.57 4.24
CA PRO A 753 28.49 10.48 4.70
C PRO A 753 28.74 9.36 5.71
N TYR A 754 27.79 9.05 6.60
CA TYR A 754 27.88 7.89 7.48
C TYR A 754 28.00 6.59 6.66
N HIS A 755 27.10 6.39 5.69
CA HIS A 755 27.13 5.19 4.84
C HIS A 755 28.37 5.12 3.94
N ALA A 756 28.91 6.26 3.50
CA ALA A 756 30.18 6.31 2.80
C ALA A 756 31.35 5.81 3.65
N GLN A 757 31.38 6.14 4.95
CA GLN A 757 32.39 5.62 5.88
C GLN A 757 32.24 4.12 6.10
N ILE A 758 31.00 3.60 6.19
CA ILE A 758 30.75 2.16 6.27
C ILE A 758 31.25 1.45 5.01
N ALA A 759 30.91 1.96 3.83
CA ALA A 759 31.36 1.39 2.56
C ALA A 759 32.90 1.36 2.47
N GLU A 760 33.57 2.46 2.84
CA GLU A 760 35.04 2.52 2.91
C GLU A 760 35.62 1.53 3.91
N GLN A 761 35.03 1.39 5.11
CA GLN A 761 35.47 0.46 6.14
C GLN A 761 35.49 -0.99 5.65
N TYR A 762 34.52 -1.38 4.83
CA TYR A 762 34.40 -2.73 4.28
C TYR A 762 34.97 -2.89 2.87
N ASN A 763 35.53 -1.82 2.29
CA ASN A 763 36.03 -1.79 0.90
C ASN A 763 34.94 -2.19 -0.11
N LEU A 764 33.74 -1.61 0.04
CA LEU A 764 32.60 -1.79 -0.85
C LEU A 764 32.34 -0.50 -1.64
N ASP A 765 31.89 -0.64 -2.87
CA ASP A 765 31.38 0.50 -3.64
C ASP A 765 30.04 0.97 -3.03
N LEU A 766 29.95 2.25 -2.67
CA LEU A 766 28.69 2.85 -2.22
C LEU A 766 27.80 3.12 -3.44
N ILE A 767 26.68 2.41 -3.55
CA ILE A 767 25.70 2.59 -4.64
C ILE A 767 24.33 2.98 -4.07
N MET A 768 23.49 3.61 -4.89
CA MET A 768 22.14 3.98 -4.51
C MET A 768 21.15 3.04 -5.18
N TYR A 769 20.34 2.30 -4.41
CA TYR A 769 19.31 1.43 -4.97
C TYR A 769 18.03 2.19 -5.31
N GLU A 770 17.73 3.28 -4.60
CA GLU A 770 16.59 4.16 -4.89
C GLU A 770 16.89 5.62 -4.51
N GLY A 771 16.88 6.51 -5.50
CA GLY A 771 17.20 7.92 -5.35
C GLY A 771 16.08 8.84 -5.81
N GLY A 772 15.86 9.91 -5.05
CA GLY A 772 14.94 10.98 -5.43
C GLY A 772 14.13 11.52 -4.24
N SER A 773 12.93 11.98 -4.54
CA SER A 773 11.99 12.56 -3.58
C SER A 773 11.01 11.50 -3.09
N HIS A 774 10.79 11.44 -1.77
CA HIS A 774 9.70 10.68 -1.14
C HIS A 774 8.62 11.66 -0.62
N VAL A 775 8.22 12.58 -1.50
CA VAL A 775 7.29 13.67 -1.18
C VAL A 775 5.87 13.24 -1.55
N VAL A 776 5.21 12.60 -0.59
CA VAL A 776 3.86 12.01 -0.69
C VAL A 776 3.18 12.09 0.66
N GLY A 777 1.83 12.10 0.70
CA GLY A 777 1.09 11.91 1.94
C GLY A 777 1.47 10.59 2.63
N VAL A 778 1.52 10.57 3.96
CA VAL A 778 1.81 9.38 4.77
C VAL A 778 0.74 9.25 5.84
N GLY A 779 0.10 8.08 5.93
CA GLY A 779 -1.02 7.87 6.86
C GLY A 779 -2.29 8.61 6.38
N PRO A 780 -3.10 9.21 7.28
CA PRO A 780 -4.32 9.91 6.91
C PRO A 780 -4.16 11.00 5.81
N PRO A 781 -3.06 11.80 5.79
CA PRO A 781 -2.77 12.73 4.70
C PRO A 781 -2.78 12.19 3.27
N VAL A 782 -2.64 10.87 3.05
CA VAL A 782 -2.74 10.26 1.70
C VAL A 782 -4.07 10.58 1.03
N ASP A 783 -5.15 10.68 1.80
CA ASP A 783 -6.51 10.94 1.28
C ASP A 783 -6.86 12.45 1.24
N ASP A 784 -5.91 13.34 1.49
CA ASP A 784 -6.09 14.80 1.31
C ASP A 784 -5.80 15.16 -0.16
N ASP A 785 -6.88 15.39 -0.93
CA ASP A 785 -6.82 15.71 -2.36
C ASP A 785 -6.04 17.01 -2.64
N GLU A 786 -6.14 18.00 -1.75
CA GLU A 786 -5.47 19.29 -1.90
C GLU A 786 -3.97 19.16 -1.67
N LEU A 787 -3.59 18.41 -0.63
CA LEU A 787 -2.20 18.03 -0.41
C LEU A 787 -1.66 17.23 -1.60
N THR A 788 -2.39 16.21 -2.06
CA THR A 788 -1.99 15.38 -3.20
C THR A 788 -1.78 16.23 -4.45
N ALA A 789 -2.68 17.19 -4.72
CA ALA A 789 -2.54 18.12 -5.83
C ALA A 789 -1.28 18.99 -5.71
N PHE A 790 -1.00 19.50 -4.51
CA PHE A 790 0.20 20.28 -4.24
C PHE A 790 1.50 19.46 -4.36
N LEU A 791 1.58 18.29 -3.73
CA LEU A 791 2.77 17.45 -3.78
C LEU A 791 3.02 16.92 -5.21
N THR A 792 1.94 16.65 -5.96
CA THR A 792 2.05 16.33 -7.39
C THR A 792 2.59 17.52 -8.18
N HIS A 793 2.12 18.73 -7.93
CA HIS A 793 2.66 19.94 -8.56
C HIS A 793 4.16 20.09 -8.25
N LEU A 794 4.51 20.06 -6.97
CA LEU A 794 5.86 20.25 -6.43
C LEU A 794 6.89 19.30 -7.07
N ASN A 795 6.56 18.02 -7.23
CA ASN A 795 7.49 17.02 -7.79
C ASN A 795 7.96 17.30 -9.23
N TYR A 796 7.28 18.17 -9.97
CA TYR A 796 7.61 18.51 -11.36
C TYR A 796 7.89 20.00 -11.56
N THR A 797 8.25 20.74 -10.51
CA THR A 797 8.65 22.15 -10.62
C THR A 797 10.17 22.31 -10.83
N PRO A 798 10.63 23.48 -11.30
CA PRO A 798 12.07 23.79 -11.36
C PRO A 798 12.79 23.64 -10.03
N GLU A 799 12.12 23.99 -8.93
CA GLU A 799 12.65 23.87 -7.56
C GLU A 799 12.97 22.41 -7.21
N MET A 800 12.11 21.46 -7.56
CA MET A 800 12.41 20.04 -7.39
C MET A 800 13.56 19.59 -8.29
N GLY A 801 13.66 20.12 -9.52
CA GLY A 801 14.82 19.89 -10.39
C GLY A 801 16.13 20.30 -9.71
N GLU A 802 16.20 21.48 -9.11
CA GLU A 802 17.38 21.95 -8.37
C GLU A 802 17.71 21.04 -7.18
N LEU A 803 16.71 20.55 -6.44
CA LEU A 803 16.95 19.59 -5.33
C LEU A 803 17.52 18.26 -5.84
N TYR A 804 17.04 17.75 -6.97
CA TYR A 804 17.61 16.56 -7.61
C TYR A 804 19.04 16.80 -8.08
N LYS A 805 19.33 17.98 -8.62
CA LYS A 805 20.68 18.36 -9.04
C LYS A 805 21.63 18.37 -7.84
N GLU A 806 21.24 19.05 -6.75
CA GLU A 806 22.03 19.07 -5.50
C GLU A 806 22.22 17.65 -4.93
N LEU A 807 21.19 16.80 -4.96
CA LEU A 807 21.28 15.40 -4.53
C LEU A 807 22.30 14.61 -5.35
N ILE A 808 22.22 14.64 -6.67
CA ILE A 808 23.10 13.86 -7.56
C ILE A 808 24.57 14.35 -7.43
N GLN A 809 24.77 15.67 -7.34
CA GLN A 809 26.10 16.25 -7.14
C GLN A 809 26.66 15.92 -5.76
N GLY A 810 25.84 16.04 -4.72
CA GLY A 810 26.22 15.68 -3.35
C GLY A 810 26.55 14.20 -3.21
N TRP A 811 25.76 13.32 -3.83
CA TRP A 811 26.03 11.89 -3.91
C TRP A 811 27.40 11.58 -4.51
N HIS A 812 27.76 12.25 -5.60
CA HIS A 812 29.08 12.09 -6.19
C HIS A 812 30.19 12.66 -5.28
N ALA A 813 29.96 13.82 -4.66
CA ALA A 813 30.93 14.48 -3.80
C ALA A 813 31.34 13.63 -2.58
N ILE A 814 30.41 12.81 -2.05
CA ILE A 814 30.69 11.88 -0.95
C ILE A 814 31.30 10.53 -1.42
N GLY A 815 31.52 10.36 -2.72
CA GLY A 815 32.18 9.18 -3.30
C GLY A 815 31.24 8.08 -3.82
N GLY A 816 29.94 8.35 -3.93
CA GLY A 816 28.96 7.42 -4.50
C GLY A 816 29.29 7.01 -5.93
N LYS A 817 29.09 5.73 -6.26
CA LYS A 817 29.57 5.09 -7.50
C LYS A 817 28.51 4.91 -8.57
N LEU A 818 27.26 4.72 -8.17
CA LEU A 818 26.11 4.56 -9.07
C LEU A 818 24.89 5.20 -8.40
N PHE A 819 24.18 6.06 -9.13
CA PHE A 819 22.94 6.68 -8.66
C PHE A 819 21.75 6.06 -9.39
N ASN A 820 20.92 5.26 -8.70
CA ASN A 820 19.68 4.74 -9.30
C ASN A 820 18.49 5.69 -9.05
N ALA A 821 18.03 6.37 -10.09
CA ALA A 821 16.76 7.09 -10.06
C ALA A 821 15.60 6.09 -9.92
N TYR A 822 14.70 6.30 -8.96
CA TYR A 822 13.71 5.28 -8.54
C TYR A 822 12.93 4.62 -9.69
N ALA A 823 12.18 5.40 -10.48
CA ALA A 823 11.36 4.88 -11.56
C ALA A 823 11.37 5.79 -12.79
N ASP A 824 11.33 5.20 -13.98
CA ASP A 824 11.34 5.91 -15.25
C ASP A 824 10.02 6.64 -15.54
N VAL A 825 8.95 5.92 -15.86
CA VAL A 825 7.72 6.49 -16.42
C VAL A 825 6.50 5.93 -15.70
N TYR A 826 5.92 6.74 -14.81
CA TYR A 826 4.82 6.31 -13.93
C TYR A 826 3.90 7.49 -13.59
N PRO A 827 2.56 7.31 -13.54
CA PRO A 827 1.66 8.42 -13.28
C PRO A 827 1.77 8.87 -11.81
N ALA A 828 1.74 10.17 -11.59
CA ALA A 828 1.57 10.71 -10.24
C ALA A 828 0.15 10.42 -9.73
N ASN A 829 0.05 9.99 -8.48
CA ASN A 829 -1.21 9.77 -7.78
C ASN A 829 -1.02 10.01 -6.27
N LYS A 830 -2.06 9.75 -5.47
CA LYS A 830 -2.03 9.97 -4.01
C LYS A 830 -0.96 9.16 -3.27
N TRP A 831 -0.49 8.05 -3.86
CA TRP A 831 0.58 7.20 -3.35
C TRP A 831 1.97 7.65 -3.80
N GLY A 832 2.09 8.73 -4.57
CA GLY A 832 3.38 9.36 -4.88
C GLY A 832 3.54 9.79 -6.33
N SER A 833 4.64 10.51 -6.57
CA SER A 833 5.08 10.97 -7.89
C SER A 833 6.37 10.28 -8.30
N TRP A 834 6.31 8.95 -8.38
CA TRP A 834 7.47 8.07 -8.54
C TRP A 834 8.18 8.18 -9.89
N GLY A 835 7.42 8.28 -10.97
CA GLY A 835 7.98 8.31 -12.33
C GLY A 835 8.61 9.66 -12.64
N HIS A 836 9.87 9.67 -13.03
CA HIS A 836 10.53 10.92 -13.44
C HIS A 836 9.83 11.55 -14.66
N LEU A 837 9.19 10.73 -15.50
CA LEU A 837 8.20 11.13 -16.49
C LEU A 837 6.80 10.65 -16.09
N ARG A 838 5.78 11.48 -16.30
CA ARG A 838 4.36 11.09 -16.06
C ARG A 838 3.78 10.26 -17.20
N PHE A 839 4.37 10.36 -18.39
CA PHE A 839 4.04 9.69 -19.63
C PHE A 839 5.19 9.95 -20.63
N LEU A 840 5.31 9.17 -21.71
CA LEU A 840 6.48 9.22 -22.61
C LEU A 840 6.77 10.60 -23.25
N SER A 841 5.73 11.34 -23.59
CA SER A 841 5.83 12.69 -24.16
C SER A 841 5.94 13.80 -23.12
N ASP A 842 6.09 13.47 -21.84
CA ASP A 842 6.27 14.46 -20.78
C ASP A 842 7.62 15.19 -20.93
N GLN A 843 7.61 16.47 -20.55
CA GLN A 843 8.78 17.33 -20.45
C GLN A 843 8.63 18.09 -19.14
N ASN A 844 9.55 17.89 -18.22
CA ASN A 844 9.48 18.50 -16.90
C ASN A 844 10.90 18.72 -16.33
N PRO A 845 11.08 19.74 -15.46
CA PRO A 845 12.39 20.10 -14.94
C PRO A 845 13.11 19.00 -14.16
N ARG A 846 12.37 18.13 -13.47
CA ARG A 846 12.96 17.00 -12.74
C ARG A 846 13.61 15.98 -13.69
N TRP A 847 12.92 15.64 -14.77
CA TRP A 847 13.48 14.78 -15.83
C TRP A 847 14.66 15.45 -16.54
N ASP A 848 14.56 16.75 -16.86
CA ASP A 848 15.63 17.48 -17.56
C ASP A 848 16.96 17.41 -16.79
N VAL A 849 16.91 17.44 -15.46
CA VAL A 849 18.09 17.25 -14.60
C VAL A 849 18.61 15.83 -14.71
N VAL A 850 17.80 14.80 -14.49
CA VAL A 850 18.24 13.39 -14.57
C VAL A 850 18.80 13.05 -15.95
N ASP A 851 18.16 13.51 -17.02
CA ASP A 851 18.59 13.35 -18.41
C ASP A 851 19.94 14.03 -18.70
N SER A 852 20.24 15.13 -18.00
CA SER A 852 21.53 15.84 -18.16
C SER A 852 22.73 15.11 -17.53
N PHE A 853 22.49 14.20 -16.58
CA PHE A 853 23.55 13.47 -15.87
C PHE A 853 23.89 12.11 -16.49
N LYS A 854 23.03 11.53 -17.33
CA LYS A 854 23.30 10.24 -17.97
C LYS A 854 24.31 10.30 -19.12
#